data_AF-A0A7X9AYD6-F1
#
_entry.id   AF-A0A7X9AYD6-F1
#
_cell.length_a   1.000
_cell.length_b   1.000
_cell.length_c   1.000
_cell.angle_alpha   90.00
_cell.angle_beta   90.00
_cell.angle_gamma   90.00
#
_symmetry.space_group_name_H-M   'P 1'
#
loop_
_entity.id
_entity.type
_entity.pdbx_description
1 polymer ?
#
loop_
_entity_poly.entity_id
_entity_poly.type
_entity_poly.pdbx_seq_one_letter_code
_entity_poly.pdbx_strand_id
1 'polypeptide(L)'
;AILKSFGPDSAYKSHWGVLPFIRINPPTALKVEPIEAIRQVEAGRVLVFKFPLPRELETDPLVEFPGLQIKYFDTKTGEEIFLSGMDPFSRCVVGGREKTLWVEHMTSKFANPGNYRVEIAGKDYLYVIHAGEVTIEPTELPTGCGVRMPKPSLKNYFENDDMKQSLYVYAAENPLRARHIAWSHTGGHFYELAALTGTWSKEMRYDMAAVEKSMLDILELDPLATVNVKFRIDVPGWWVAAHPDDVYRSKQGRSGQQSFCSDIWREDAIQTVINSMEWLAKRPAGKALAGALIMGFRGGEFQLWGEDVGERDVSPVALKAFEEYQQKRNISPKVSLDDPALDYPWEMDGRAETAHARDTFFRFVAERQAENMIFFSNKFKEHFGDKFTFAFYFGYGMEYAGSNMRLLLAGHLGLEDVYEKGTFDMQSCPLSYGLRPIRRSHGFMYPVESARLHNILPIGENDIRNFLSPAYADGSGITLHSMNTSLLDNRRIRYLCAAHGALVRYLGLHSTVDWYDHPAIWRTVREDDAMVMELQANEIGGDDQIAMAVNFIEFTKAWRLPQEIVGRFAGYSRDRLMRTGYGVDYITLRDLLQQPIKWKRVYIPLPGLMTAEQKKTLATKYGKPLPPIKENDGALIWQNDAWSILPSTASDQDIWR
;
A
#
# COMPACT_ATOMS: atom_id res chain seq x y z
N ALA A 1 -26.00 1.10 36.16
CA ALA A 1 -27.05 0.50 37.01
C ALA A 1 -27.43 -0.90 36.53
N ILE A 2 -27.76 -1.08 35.24
CA ILE A 2 -28.16 -2.37 34.63
C ILE A 2 -27.04 -3.44 34.68
N LEU A 3 -25.77 -3.08 34.60
CA LEU A 3 -24.65 -4.04 34.66
C LEU A 3 -24.39 -4.63 36.06
N LYS A 4 -24.94 -4.05 37.14
CA LYS A 4 -24.70 -4.53 38.52
C LYS A 4 -25.65 -5.66 38.96
N SER A 5 -26.68 -5.99 38.18
CA SER A 5 -27.72 -6.99 38.52
C SER A 5 -27.49 -8.38 37.89
N PHE A 6 -26.37 -8.59 37.21
CA PHE A 6 -26.09 -9.78 36.44
C PHE A 6 -25.10 -10.70 37.19
N GLY A 7 -25.52 -11.94 37.49
CA GLY A 7 -24.67 -12.96 38.12
C GLY A 7 -23.58 -13.49 37.18
N PRO A 8 -22.58 -14.23 37.69
CA PRO A 8 -21.39 -14.66 36.93
C PRO A 8 -21.68 -15.46 35.65
N ASP A 9 -22.87 -16.07 35.52
CA ASP A 9 -23.28 -16.87 34.35
C ASP A 9 -24.44 -16.25 33.54
N SER A 10 -24.69 -14.96 33.67
CA SER A 10 -25.84 -14.35 33.01
C SER A 10 -25.55 -13.94 31.57
N ALA A 11 -26.22 -14.63 30.64
CA ALA A 11 -26.23 -14.25 29.24
C ALA A 11 -27.45 -13.39 28.91
N TYR A 12 -27.24 -12.31 28.15
CA TYR A 12 -28.35 -11.52 27.63
C TYR A 12 -28.89 -12.19 26.38
N LYS A 13 -30.15 -12.63 26.42
CA LYS A 13 -30.87 -13.11 25.25
C LYS A 13 -31.43 -11.90 24.50
N SER A 14 -30.82 -11.57 23.37
CA SER A 14 -31.43 -10.69 22.38
C SER A 14 -32.18 -11.51 21.33
N HIS A 15 -33.00 -10.86 20.52
CA HIS A 15 -33.66 -11.48 19.34
C HIS A 15 -32.66 -12.06 18.32
N TRP A 16 -31.36 -11.71 18.44
CA TRP A 16 -30.26 -12.16 17.57
C TRP A 16 -29.40 -13.27 18.18
N GLY A 17 -29.70 -13.72 19.40
CA GLY A 17 -28.98 -14.79 20.09
C GLY A 17 -28.53 -14.46 21.51
N VAL A 18 -27.84 -15.43 22.12
CA VAL A 18 -27.26 -15.37 23.46
C VAL A 18 -25.91 -14.67 23.36
N LEU A 19 -25.79 -13.44 23.87
CA LEU A 19 -24.50 -12.76 23.96
C LEU A 19 -23.82 -13.18 25.28
N PRO A 20 -22.66 -13.88 25.23
CA PRO A 20 -21.90 -14.16 26.43
C PRO A 20 -21.26 -12.87 26.92
N PHE A 21 -21.65 -12.41 28.10
CA PHE A 21 -20.90 -11.38 28.80
C PHE A 21 -19.75 -12.04 29.56
N ILE A 22 -18.53 -11.95 29.03
CA ILE A 22 -17.34 -12.25 29.83
C ILE A 22 -17.17 -11.08 30.79
N ARG A 23 -17.37 -11.33 32.08
CA ARG A 23 -17.07 -10.33 33.12
C ARG A 23 -15.55 -10.17 33.17
N ILE A 24 -15.03 -9.09 32.59
CA ILE A 24 -13.63 -8.70 32.73
C ILE A 24 -13.47 -8.19 34.17
N ASN A 25 -12.95 -9.04 35.06
CA ASN A 25 -12.51 -8.58 36.37
C ASN A 25 -11.22 -7.77 36.18
N PRO A 26 -11.08 -6.60 36.82
CA PRO A 26 -9.82 -5.89 36.79
C PRO A 26 -8.71 -6.76 37.41
N PRO A 27 -7.46 -6.60 36.96
CA PRO A 27 -6.31 -7.28 37.55
C PRO A 27 -6.28 -7.07 39.07
N THR A 28 -5.89 -8.12 39.80
CA THR A 28 -5.60 -7.99 41.22
C THR A 28 -4.24 -7.31 41.39
N ALA A 29 -4.26 -6.10 41.95
CA ALA A 29 -3.03 -5.37 42.26
C ALA A 29 -2.30 -6.03 43.44
N LEU A 30 -1.09 -6.53 43.21
CA LEU A 30 -0.22 -7.10 44.21
C LEU A 30 0.49 -5.98 44.96
N LYS A 31 0.32 -5.94 46.28
CA LYS A 31 0.93 -4.93 47.15
C LYS A 31 2.36 -5.34 47.51
N VAL A 32 3.27 -5.23 46.54
CA VAL A 32 4.68 -5.59 46.71
C VAL A 32 5.57 -4.47 46.20
N GLU A 33 6.47 -4.00 47.05
CA GLU A 33 7.47 -2.99 46.72
C GLU A 33 8.79 -3.66 46.30
N PRO A 34 9.54 -3.07 45.36
CA PRO A 34 10.84 -3.59 44.97
C PRO A 34 11.87 -3.36 46.09
N ILE A 35 12.64 -4.41 46.40
CA ILE A 35 13.80 -4.35 47.31
C ILE A 35 15.03 -3.72 46.65
N GLU A 36 15.09 -3.73 45.32
CA GLU A 36 16.14 -3.11 44.52
C GLU A 36 15.53 -2.65 43.20
N ALA A 37 15.86 -1.45 42.74
CA ALA A 37 15.41 -0.96 41.46
C ALA A 37 16.40 0.03 40.83
N ILE A 38 16.64 -0.11 39.53
CA ILE A 38 17.30 0.89 38.68
C ILE A 38 16.19 1.56 37.87
N ARG A 39 15.86 2.81 38.25
CA ARG A 39 14.68 3.53 37.75
C ARG A 39 15.00 4.68 36.82
N GLN A 40 16.23 5.20 36.86
CA GLN A 40 16.67 6.30 36.01
C GLN A 40 17.80 5.80 35.13
N VAL A 41 17.57 5.82 33.83
CA VAL A 41 18.51 5.28 32.85
C VAL A 41 18.49 6.13 31.57
N GLU A 42 19.62 6.18 30.88
CA GLU A 42 19.64 6.63 29.48
C GLU A 42 18.87 5.64 28.59
N ALA A 43 18.22 6.15 27.54
CA ALA A 43 17.64 5.31 26.49
C ALA A 43 18.69 4.34 25.94
N GLY A 44 18.33 3.06 25.78
CA GLY A 44 19.29 2.01 25.40
C GLY A 44 19.98 1.35 26.60
N ARG A 45 19.47 1.52 27.82
CA ARG A 45 19.98 0.88 29.05
C ARG A 45 18.90 0.06 29.75
N VAL A 46 19.33 -0.74 30.73
CA VAL A 46 18.50 -1.74 31.42
C VAL A 46 17.83 -1.14 32.65
N LEU A 47 16.50 -1.17 32.68
CA LEU A 47 15.71 -1.01 33.90
C LEU A 47 15.75 -2.32 34.69
N VAL A 48 15.91 -2.23 36.00
CA VAL A 48 15.98 -3.41 36.89
C VAL A 48 14.95 -3.24 38.00
N PHE A 49 14.19 -4.28 38.27
CA PHE A 49 13.29 -4.37 39.41
C PHE A 49 13.42 -5.73 40.08
N LYS A 50 13.57 -5.71 41.39
CA LYS A 50 13.71 -6.91 42.21
C LYS A 50 12.68 -6.88 43.31
N PHE A 51 11.81 -7.87 43.36
CA PHE A 51 10.72 -7.96 44.32
C PHE A 51 10.87 -9.22 45.18
N PRO A 52 10.47 -9.20 46.46
CA PRO A 52 10.09 -10.44 47.14
C PRO A 52 9.03 -11.15 46.29
N LEU A 53 9.14 -12.48 46.09
CA LEU A 53 8.15 -13.19 45.29
C LEU A 53 6.78 -13.08 45.98
N PRO A 54 5.74 -12.50 45.35
CA PRO A 54 4.41 -12.42 45.93
C PRO A 54 3.86 -13.83 46.16
N ARG A 55 3.19 -14.08 47.29
CA ARG A 55 2.63 -15.40 47.64
C ARG A 55 1.64 -15.89 46.59
N GLU A 56 0.89 -14.96 46.01
CA GLU A 56 -0.09 -15.18 44.95
C GLU A 56 0.56 -15.73 43.67
N LEU A 57 1.85 -15.48 43.47
CA LEU A 57 2.64 -15.97 42.34
C LEU A 57 3.47 -17.23 42.69
N GLU A 58 3.47 -17.69 43.94
CA GLU A 58 4.26 -18.87 44.35
C GLU A 58 3.71 -20.20 43.83
N THR A 59 2.40 -20.28 43.58
CA THR A 59 1.68 -21.49 43.17
C THR A 59 1.12 -21.42 41.75
N ASP A 60 1.35 -20.32 41.05
CA ASP A 60 0.78 -20.10 39.72
C ASP A 60 1.63 -20.83 38.66
N PRO A 61 1.10 -21.88 37.99
CA PRO A 61 1.81 -22.58 36.91
C PRO A 61 2.08 -21.69 35.69
N LEU A 62 1.45 -20.51 35.58
CA LEU A 62 1.69 -19.49 34.55
C LEU A 62 2.87 -18.56 34.91
N VAL A 63 3.44 -18.68 36.10
CA VAL A 63 4.71 -18.05 36.52
C VAL A 63 5.89 -18.96 36.14
N GLU A 64 5.72 -19.82 35.13
CA GLU A 64 6.87 -20.25 34.35
C GLU A 64 7.38 -19.02 33.59
N PHE A 65 8.66 -18.69 33.80
CA PHE A 65 9.33 -17.42 33.52
C PHE A 65 9.26 -16.78 32.11
N PRO A 66 8.71 -17.41 31.04
CA PRO A 66 8.29 -16.65 29.86
C PRO A 66 6.85 -16.08 29.97
N GLY A 67 6.71 -14.75 29.84
CA GLY A 67 5.40 -14.13 29.58
C GLY A 67 4.98 -12.97 30.48
N LEU A 68 5.85 -12.49 31.37
CA LEU A 68 5.63 -11.21 32.06
C LEU A 68 5.61 -10.07 31.03
N GLN A 69 4.63 -9.18 31.15
CA GLN A 69 4.51 -7.96 30.37
C GLN A 69 4.88 -6.76 31.25
N ILE A 70 5.61 -5.80 30.70
CA ILE A 70 5.80 -4.50 31.34
C ILE A 70 5.09 -3.45 30.53
N LYS A 71 4.24 -2.67 31.19
CA LYS A 71 3.56 -1.52 30.60
C LYS A 71 4.06 -0.24 31.23
N TYR A 72 4.22 0.76 30.38
CA TYR A 72 4.65 2.10 30.76
C TYR A 72 3.53 3.07 30.46
N PHE A 73 3.25 3.97 31.40
CA PHE A 73 2.25 5.01 31.24
C PHE A 73 2.92 6.36 31.46
N ASP A 74 2.77 7.28 30.52
CA ASP A 74 3.28 8.64 30.66
C ASP A 74 2.68 9.31 31.90
N THR A 75 3.51 9.84 32.79
CA THR A 75 3.03 10.41 34.06
C THR A 75 2.19 11.68 33.87
N LYS A 76 2.29 12.34 32.70
CA LYS A 76 1.55 13.57 32.38
C LYS A 76 0.24 13.28 31.66
N THR A 77 0.26 12.39 30.66
CA THR A 77 -0.93 12.11 29.83
C THR A 77 -1.70 10.89 30.29
N GLY A 78 -1.05 9.96 30.98
CA GLY A 78 -1.61 8.65 31.34
C GLY A 78 -1.68 7.66 30.17
N GLU A 79 -1.22 8.04 28.98
CA GLU A 79 -1.21 7.18 27.80
C GLU A 79 -0.18 6.06 27.95
N GLU A 80 -0.53 4.86 27.47
CA GLU A 80 0.42 3.75 27.37
C GLU A 80 1.46 4.06 26.29
N ILE A 81 2.73 3.80 26.60
CA ILE A 81 3.86 4.04 25.72
C ILE A 81 4.80 2.83 25.67
N PHE A 82 5.48 2.66 24.55
CA PHE A 82 6.46 1.59 24.38
C PHE A 82 7.87 2.18 24.55
N LEU A 83 8.65 1.59 25.46
CA LEU A 83 10.06 1.97 25.68
C LEU A 83 11.04 0.99 25.05
N SER A 84 10.58 -0.13 24.50
CA SER A 84 11.44 -1.15 23.90
C SER A 84 10.69 -1.97 22.87
N GLY A 85 11.42 -2.46 21.87
CA GLY A 85 10.98 -3.55 21.00
C GLY A 85 11.40 -4.93 21.52
N MET A 86 12.03 -5.01 22.69
CA MET A 86 12.46 -6.26 23.31
C MET A 86 11.48 -6.72 24.39
N ASP A 87 11.34 -8.03 24.53
CA ASP A 87 10.61 -8.59 25.66
C ASP A 87 11.42 -8.39 26.96
N PRO A 88 10.77 -8.14 28.10
CA PRO A 88 11.43 -8.10 29.38
C PRO A 88 12.00 -9.48 29.75
N PHE A 89 13.16 -9.48 30.39
CA PHE A 89 13.73 -10.68 30.99
C PHE A 89 13.23 -10.82 32.42
N SER A 90 12.84 -12.03 32.82
CA SER A 90 12.44 -12.30 34.19
C SER A 90 12.96 -13.63 34.70
N ARG A 91 13.24 -13.71 36.01
CA ARG A 91 13.63 -14.95 36.69
C ARG A 91 13.26 -14.91 38.16
N CYS A 92 12.96 -16.07 38.76
CA CYS A 92 12.91 -16.20 40.21
C CYS A 92 14.24 -16.77 40.71
N VAL A 93 14.80 -16.14 41.74
CA VAL A 93 16.01 -16.61 42.40
C VAL A 93 15.63 -17.10 43.79
N VAL A 94 16.10 -18.29 44.15
CA VAL A 94 15.88 -18.90 45.46
C VAL A 94 17.17 -18.81 46.27
N GLY A 95 17.16 -17.98 47.30
CA GLY A 95 18.28 -17.81 48.26
C GLY A 95 17.89 -18.37 49.61
N GLY A 96 18.17 -19.66 49.86
CA GLY A 96 17.74 -20.31 51.10
C GLY A 96 16.21 -20.45 51.18
N ARG A 97 15.55 -19.76 52.13
CA ARG A 97 14.08 -19.73 52.26
C ARG A 97 13.41 -18.56 51.52
N GLU A 98 14.19 -17.63 50.99
CA GLU A 98 13.67 -16.44 50.31
C GLU A 98 13.59 -16.68 48.80
N LYS A 99 12.46 -16.28 48.21
CA LYS A 99 12.24 -16.28 46.76
C LYS A 99 12.14 -14.83 46.29
N THR A 100 12.86 -14.49 45.23
CA THR A 100 12.91 -13.13 44.70
C THR A 100 12.59 -13.13 43.21
N LEU A 101 11.64 -12.32 42.78
CA LEU A 101 11.34 -12.07 41.37
C LEU A 101 12.26 -10.96 40.85
N TRP A 102 13.05 -11.27 39.83
CA TRP A 102 13.87 -10.33 39.09
C TRP A 102 13.20 -10.03 37.76
N VAL A 103 13.09 -8.75 37.43
CA VAL A 103 12.57 -8.25 36.16
C VAL A 103 13.55 -7.22 35.62
N GLU A 104 14.08 -7.48 34.43
CA GLU A 104 14.99 -6.60 33.72
C GLU A 104 14.39 -6.25 32.37
N HIS A 105 14.46 -4.99 31.97
CA HIS A 105 13.96 -4.57 30.66
C HIS A 105 14.91 -3.58 30.03
N MET A 106 15.53 -4.02 28.93
CA MET A 106 16.40 -3.19 28.13
C MET A 106 15.56 -2.23 27.31
N THR A 107 15.70 -0.94 27.58
CA THR A 107 15.04 0.12 26.81
C THR A 107 15.69 0.28 25.46
N SER A 108 14.93 0.76 24.48
CA SER A 108 15.45 1.10 23.17
C SER A 108 16.31 2.36 23.21
N LYS A 109 17.34 2.44 22.36
CA LYS A 109 18.01 3.73 22.09
C LYS A 109 17.04 4.76 21.51
N PHE A 110 15.96 4.31 20.87
CA PHE A 110 14.91 5.13 20.31
C PHE A 110 13.70 5.28 21.26
N ALA A 111 13.84 4.88 22.52
CA ALA A 111 12.80 5.09 23.53
C ALA A 111 12.54 6.58 23.75
N ASN A 112 11.27 6.97 23.84
CA ASN A 112 10.91 8.36 24.10
C ASN A 112 11.39 8.78 25.51
N PRO A 113 12.18 9.87 25.65
CA PRO A 113 12.59 10.37 26.96
C PRO A 113 11.40 10.89 27.75
N GLY A 114 11.40 10.67 29.07
CA GLY A 114 10.30 11.08 29.92
C GLY A 114 10.24 10.34 31.25
N ASN A 115 9.14 10.58 31.98
CA ASN A 115 8.83 9.90 33.23
C ASN A 115 7.61 9.01 33.02
N TYR A 116 7.71 7.78 33.51
CA TYR A 116 6.73 6.75 33.24
C TYR A 116 6.39 5.97 34.49
N ARG A 117 5.09 5.77 34.72
CA ARG A 117 4.61 4.80 35.71
C ARG A 117 4.71 3.40 35.12
N VAL A 118 5.18 2.44 35.91
CA VAL A 118 5.46 1.08 35.47
C VAL A 118 4.47 0.10 36.10
N GLU A 119 3.87 -0.73 35.26
CA GLU A 119 3.06 -1.89 35.67
C GLU A 119 3.71 -3.17 35.13
N ILE A 120 3.95 -4.14 36.01
CA ILE A 120 4.44 -5.47 35.64
C ILE A 120 3.28 -6.45 35.80
N ALA A 121 2.87 -7.08 34.72
CA ALA A 121 1.69 -7.93 34.67
C ALA A 121 2.04 -9.34 34.21
N GLY A 122 1.33 -10.35 34.73
CA GLY A 122 1.36 -11.70 34.18
C GLY A 122 0.74 -11.75 32.77
N LYS A 123 1.03 -12.82 32.01
CA LYS A 123 0.57 -13.01 30.62
C LYS A 123 -0.93 -12.80 30.41
N ASP A 124 -1.75 -13.26 31.37
CA ASP A 124 -3.21 -13.17 31.31
C ASP A 124 -3.77 -11.92 32.01
N TYR A 125 -2.90 -11.01 32.44
CA TYR A 125 -3.25 -9.77 33.15
C TYR A 125 -4.15 -10.00 34.37
N LEU A 126 -4.04 -11.16 35.03
CA LEU A 126 -4.78 -11.49 36.26
C LEU A 126 -4.21 -10.77 37.48
N TYR A 127 -2.89 -10.56 37.50
CA TYR A 127 -2.14 -9.88 38.56
C TYR A 127 -1.28 -8.77 37.97
N VAL A 128 -1.19 -7.65 38.70
CA VAL A 128 -0.34 -6.50 38.35
C VAL A 128 0.47 -6.07 39.57
N ILE A 129 1.76 -5.84 39.39
CA ILE A 129 2.65 -5.19 40.35
C ILE A 129 2.85 -3.75 39.88
N HIS A 130 2.53 -2.79 40.73
CA HIS A 130 2.86 -1.39 40.48
C HIS A 130 4.32 -1.15 40.86
N ALA A 131 5.19 -1.06 39.85
CA ALA A 131 6.63 -1.01 40.06
C ALA A 131 7.15 0.43 40.30
N GLY A 132 6.26 1.40 40.54
CA GLY A 132 6.59 2.82 40.76
C GLY A 132 6.86 3.57 39.45
N GLU A 133 7.65 4.64 39.54
CA GLU A 133 8.03 5.47 38.38
C GLU A 133 9.46 5.18 37.91
N VAL A 134 9.70 5.41 36.61
CA VAL A 134 11.00 5.38 35.95
C VAL A 134 11.21 6.64 35.13
N THR A 135 12.47 7.02 34.94
CA THR A 135 12.91 8.15 34.13
C THR A 135 13.82 7.64 33.02
N ILE A 136 13.48 8.00 31.77
CA ILE A 136 14.29 7.74 30.60
C ILE A 136 14.95 9.05 30.15
N GLU A 137 16.27 9.07 30.19
CA GLU A 137 17.09 10.18 29.68
C GLU A 137 17.38 9.99 28.19
N PRO A 138 17.50 11.08 27.42
CA PRO A 138 17.83 10.98 25.99
C PRO A 138 19.22 10.37 25.77
N THR A 139 19.39 9.70 24.64
CA THR A 139 20.68 9.24 24.13
C THR A 139 20.90 9.75 22.70
N GLU A 140 22.13 9.67 22.20
CA GLU A 140 22.45 10.02 20.82
C GLU A 140 21.89 8.97 19.86
N LEU A 141 21.16 9.42 18.84
CA LEU A 141 20.57 8.54 17.83
C LEU A 141 21.51 8.35 16.63
N PRO A 142 21.50 7.17 15.98
CA PRO A 142 22.18 6.97 14.71
C PRO A 142 21.77 8.00 13.65
N THR A 143 22.73 8.41 12.81
CA THR A 143 22.50 9.39 11.74
C THR A 143 22.02 8.76 10.43
N GLY A 144 22.33 7.49 10.20
CA GLY A 144 22.11 6.79 8.92
C GLY A 144 20.73 6.18 8.68
N CYS A 145 19.76 6.40 9.58
CA CYS A 145 18.39 5.86 9.45
C CYS A 145 17.39 6.88 8.91
N GLY A 146 16.22 6.39 8.48
CA GLY A 146 15.11 7.22 7.97
C GLY A 146 15.44 7.98 6.69
N VAL A 147 16.26 7.38 5.83
CA VAL A 147 16.70 8.01 4.60
C VAL A 147 15.59 7.94 3.55
N ARG A 148 15.37 9.01 2.80
CA ARG A 148 14.38 8.95 1.73
C ARG A 148 14.77 7.92 0.68
N MET A 149 13.77 7.19 0.20
CA MET A 149 13.90 6.36 -0.99
C MET A 149 14.50 7.18 -2.16
N PRO A 150 15.40 6.58 -2.96
CA PRO A 150 16.06 7.29 -4.05
C PRO A 150 15.05 7.72 -5.13
N LYS A 151 15.40 8.78 -5.84
CA LYS A 151 14.76 9.09 -7.12
C LYS A 151 15.11 8.02 -8.16
N PRO A 152 14.26 7.81 -9.19
CA PRO A 152 14.61 6.96 -10.32
C PRO A 152 15.99 7.24 -10.89
N SER A 153 16.74 6.19 -11.19
CA SER A 153 18.03 6.29 -11.87
C SER A 153 18.31 5.02 -12.66
N LEU A 154 19.44 4.98 -13.38
CA LEU A 154 19.93 3.73 -13.99
C LEU A 154 20.55 2.79 -12.96
N LYS A 155 20.93 3.27 -11.77
CA LYS A 155 21.42 2.42 -10.69
C LYS A 155 20.24 1.69 -10.06
N ASN A 156 20.38 0.38 -9.90
CA ASN A 156 19.42 -0.46 -9.18
C ASN A 156 19.67 -0.50 -7.66
N TYR A 157 20.35 0.51 -7.13
CA TYR A 157 20.69 0.59 -5.71
C TYR A 157 20.70 2.01 -5.18
N PHE A 158 20.51 2.08 -3.87
CA PHE A 158 20.75 3.24 -3.04
C PHE A 158 22.09 3.08 -2.32
N GLU A 159 22.83 4.17 -2.16
CA GLU A 159 24.11 4.20 -1.45
C GLU A 159 24.27 5.53 -0.72
N ASN A 160 24.65 5.46 0.56
CA ASN A 160 25.11 6.57 1.37
C ASN A 160 26.33 6.11 2.20
N ASP A 161 26.77 6.95 3.15
CA ASP A 161 27.94 6.66 3.98
C ASP A 161 27.74 5.45 4.91
N ASP A 162 26.49 5.09 5.23
CA ASP A 162 26.14 4.08 6.22
C ASP A 162 25.68 2.74 5.60
N MET A 163 25.12 2.77 4.39
CA MET A 163 24.52 1.60 3.74
C MET A 163 24.53 1.66 2.21
N LYS A 164 24.55 0.47 1.62
CA LYS A 164 24.36 0.23 0.19
C LYS A 164 23.41 -0.95 0.01
N GLN A 165 22.30 -0.73 -0.70
CA GLN A 165 21.25 -1.74 -0.87
C GLN A 165 20.58 -1.59 -2.24
N SER A 166 20.26 -2.71 -2.90
CA SER A 166 19.41 -2.66 -4.08
C SER A 166 17.96 -2.25 -3.77
N LEU A 167 17.20 -1.85 -4.81
CA LEU A 167 15.85 -1.28 -4.65
C LEU A 167 14.80 -2.32 -4.22
N TYR A 168 14.65 -2.57 -2.92
CA TYR A 168 13.57 -3.41 -2.39
C TYR A 168 13.12 -2.97 -0.99
N VAL A 169 11.86 -3.28 -0.66
CA VAL A 169 11.25 -2.98 0.63
C VAL A 169 10.50 -4.21 1.15
N TYR A 170 10.47 -4.37 2.47
CA TYR A 170 9.68 -5.39 3.13
C TYR A 170 8.42 -4.83 3.77
N ALA A 171 7.31 -5.50 3.52
CA ALA A 171 6.01 -5.15 4.05
C ALA A 171 5.30 -6.41 4.53
N ALA A 172 4.80 -6.42 5.77
CA ALA A 172 4.02 -7.54 6.28
C ALA A 172 2.74 -7.05 6.95
N GLU A 173 1.64 -7.77 6.77
CA GLU A 173 0.37 -7.46 7.46
C GLU A 173 0.47 -7.66 8.97
N ASN A 174 1.30 -8.60 9.42
CA ASN A 174 1.56 -8.87 10.83
C ASN A 174 3.07 -8.79 11.10
N PRO A 175 3.61 -7.58 11.39
CA PRO A 175 5.02 -7.40 11.67
C PRO A 175 5.36 -7.95 13.06
N LEU A 176 5.78 -9.21 13.13
CA LEU A 176 6.33 -9.82 14.34
C LEU A 176 7.84 -9.65 14.35
N ARG A 177 8.41 -9.41 15.53
CA ARG A 177 9.87 -9.27 15.71
C ARG A 177 10.68 -10.40 15.07
N ALA A 178 10.22 -11.65 15.19
CA ALA A 178 10.87 -12.81 14.56
C ALA A 178 11.01 -12.67 13.02
N ARG A 179 10.01 -12.06 12.36
CA ARG A 179 10.03 -11.82 10.91
C ARG A 179 11.03 -10.73 10.53
N HIS A 180 11.16 -9.69 11.36
CA HIS A 180 12.18 -8.66 11.18
C HIS A 180 13.60 -9.22 11.35
N ILE A 181 13.80 -10.22 12.24
CA ILE A 181 15.08 -10.93 12.37
C ILE A 181 15.40 -11.68 11.07
N ALA A 182 14.44 -12.43 10.54
CA ALA A 182 14.63 -13.12 9.26
C ALA A 182 14.95 -12.13 8.14
N TRP A 183 14.25 -10.99 8.11
CA TRP A 183 14.46 -9.96 7.11
C TRP A 183 15.81 -9.25 7.22
N SER A 184 16.32 -8.97 8.42
CA SER A 184 17.61 -8.30 8.60
C SER A 184 18.80 -9.11 8.06
N HIS A 185 18.62 -10.42 7.86
CA HIS A 185 19.60 -11.28 7.18
C HIS A 185 19.68 -11.08 5.65
N THR A 186 18.78 -10.31 5.04
CA THR A 186 18.79 -10.00 3.60
C THR A 186 19.79 -8.91 3.22
N GLY A 187 20.22 -8.08 4.17
CA GLY A 187 20.92 -6.80 3.90
C GLY A 187 19.96 -5.64 3.62
N GLY A 188 18.66 -5.84 3.83
CA GLY A 188 17.61 -4.86 3.58
C GLY A 188 17.32 -4.00 4.79
N HIS A 189 17.27 -2.69 4.56
CA HIS A 189 17.03 -1.66 5.58
C HIS A 189 15.75 -0.86 5.33
N PHE A 190 15.02 -1.13 4.24
CA PHE A 190 13.74 -0.46 3.97
C PHE A 190 12.55 -1.32 4.39
N TYR A 191 11.64 -0.72 5.14
CA TYR A 191 10.45 -1.35 5.70
C TYR A 191 9.20 -0.50 5.43
N GLU A 192 8.06 -1.17 5.37
CA GLU A 192 6.74 -0.56 5.34
C GLU A 192 5.88 -1.10 6.49
N LEU A 193 5.37 -0.19 7.31
CA LEU A 193 4.40 -0.48 8.35
C LEU A 193 3.03 0.07 7.94
N ALA A 194 1.95 -0.48 8.47
CA ALA A 194 0.60 -0.02 8.14
C ALA A 194 -0.10 0.61 9.35
N ALA A 195 -0.68 1.79 9.14
CA ALA A 195 -1.72 2.36 9.98
C ALA A 195 -3.08 1.99 9.35
N LEU A 196 -3.67 0.90 9.83
CA LEU A 196 -4.85 0.26 9.23
C LEU A 196 -6.19 0.97 9.58
N THR A 197 -7.22 0.62 8.83
CA THR A 197 -8.53 1.30 8.69
C THR A 197 -9.26 1.62 9.99
N GLY A 198 -10.05 2.71 9.96
CA GLY A 198 -11.06 3.01 10.98
C GLY A 198 -10.52 3.47 12.34
N THR A 199 -9.21 3.71 12.43
CA THR A 199 -8.50 4.02 13.68
C THR A 199 -8.16 5.49 13.85
N TRP A 200 -8.39 6.35 12.85
CA TRP A 200 -8.23 7.77 13.09
C TRP A 200 -9.36 8.33 13.96
N SER A 201 -9.00 9.17 14.92
CA SER A 201 -9.90 9.70 15.92
C SER A 201 -10.53 11.03 15.48
N LYS A 202 -11.45 11.57 16.28
CA LYS A 202 -12.07 12.89 16.02
C LYS A 202 -11.06 14.04 16.09
N GLU A 203 -9.90 13.79 16.69
CA GLU A 203 -8.76 14.69 16.75
C GLU A 203 -7.92 14.65 15.46
N MET A 204 -8.40 13.98 14.40
CA MET A 204 -7.76 13.93 13.09
C MET A 204 -6.34 13.38 13.18
N ARG A 205 -6.18 12.24 13.87
CA ARG A 205 -4.91 11.53 14.04
C ARG A 205 -5.16 10.04 14.16
N TYR A 206 -4.29 9.21 13.59
CA TYR A 206 -4.27 7.77 13.86
C TYR A 206 -3.72 7.50 15.26
N ASP A 207 -4.16 6.41 15.89
CA ASP A 207 -3.39 5.84 17.01
C ASP A 207 -2.09 5.23 16.46
N MET A 208 -0.99 5.94 16.70
CA MET A 208 0.34 5.59 16.20
C MET A 208 1.13 4.70 17.16
N ALA A 209 0.58 4.31 18.32
CA ALA A 209 1.31 3.55 19.33
C ALA A 209 1.78 2.17 18.79
N ALA A 210 0.92 1.48 18.04
CA ALA A 210 1.27 0.20 17.42
C ALA A 210 2.36 0.36 16.33
N VAL A 211 2.26 1.42 15.51
CA VAL A 211 3.27 1.73 14.49
C VAL A 211 4.61 2.04 15.15
N GLU A 212 4.62 2.89 16.19
CA GLU A 212 5.83 3.20 16.95
C GLU A 212 6.43 1.93 17.56
N LYS A 213 5.62 1.07 18.18
CA LYS A 213 6.10 -0.20 18.73
C LYS A 213 6.79 -1.05 17.66
N SER A 214 6.17 -1.20 16.49
CA SER A 214 6.78 -1.95 15.38
C SER A 214 8.06 -1.29 14.87
N MET A 215 8.15 0.05 14.88
CA MET A 215 9.40 0.75 14.56
C MET A 215 10.49 0.44 15.58
N LEU A 216 10.17 0.41 16.88
CA LEU A 216 11.13 -0.02 17.91
C LEU A 216 11.55 -1.47 17.68
N ASP A 217 10.62 -2.39 17.40
CA ASP A 217 10.93 -3.80 17.10
C ASP A 217 11.91 -3.94 15.93
N ILE A 218 11.79 -3.09 14.90
CA ILE A 218 12.71 -3.03 13.76
C ILE A 218 14.05 -2.43 14.17
N LEU A 219 14.04 -1.27 14.84
CA LEU A 219 15.25 -0.50 15.16
C LEU A 219 16.18 -1.20 16.17
N GLU A 220 15.65 -2.11 16.99
CA GLU A 220 16.47 -3.00 17.82
C GLU A 220 17.31 -4.00 17.02
N LEU A 221 16.87 -4.32 15.80
CA LEU A 221 17.49 -5.30 14.92
C LEU A 221 18.28 -4.64 13.80
N ASP A 222 17.79 -3.50 13.31
CA ASP A 222 18.37 -2.71 12.26
C ASP A 222 18.34 -1.21 12.64
N PRO A 223 19.42 -0.69 13.27
CA PRO A 223 19.52 0.71 13.62
C PRO A 223 19.59 1.68 12.42
N LEU A 224 19.81 1.17 11.20
CA LEU A 224 19.82 1.94 9.96
C LEU A 224 18.47 1.90 9.23
N ALA A 225 17.45 1.28 9.85
CA ALA A 225 16.17 1.09 9.21
C ALA A 225 15.54 2.40 8.73
N THR A 226 14.88 2.27 7.59
CA THR A 226 14.10 3.31 6.94
C THR A 226 12.68 2.81 6.79
N VAL A 227 11.72 3.56 7.33
CA VAL A 227 10.33 3.12 7.44
C VAL A 227 9.40 4.08 6.71
N ASN A 228 8.64 3.55 5.75
CA ASN A 228 7.45 4.20 5.22
C ASN A 228 6.21 3.74 5.99
N VAL A 229 5.28 4.64 6.24
CA VAL A 229 3.99 4.28 6.85
C VAL A 229 2.89 4.29 5.78
N LYS A 230 2.20 3.17 5.64
CA LYS A 230 1.04 2.99 4.79
C LYS A 230 -0.22 3.38 5.55
N PHE A 231 -0.88 4.46 5.16
CA PHE A 231 -2.09 4.96 5.81
C PHE A 231 -3.33 4.53 5.05
N ARG A 232 -4.24 3.80 5.70
CA ARG A 232 -5.58 3.56 5.17
C ARG A 232 -6.50 4.73 5.48
N ILE A 233 -6.85 5.50 4.45
CA ILE A 233 -7.61 6.75 4.56
C ILE A 233 -9.14 6.57 4.43
N ASP A 234 -9.62 5.35 4.66
CA ASP A 234 -11.05 5.06 4.68
C ASP A 234 -11.69 5.54 5.99
N VAL A 235 -12.87 6.18 5.89
CA VAL A 235 -13.47 6.90 7.02
C VAL A 235 -14.01 5.97 8.12
N PRO A 236 -13.78 6.28 9.41
CA PRO A 236 -14.32 5.53 10.54
C PRO A 236 -15.82 5.78 10.74
N GLY A 237 -16.46 4.94 11.56
CA GLY A 237 -17.91 5.02 11.81
C GLY A 237 -18.39 6.35 12.39
N TRP A 238 -17.56 7.06 13.16
CA TRP A 238 -17.93 8.38 13.68
C TRP A 238 -18.04 9.42 12.57
N TRP A 239 -17.18 9.34 11.55
CA TRP A 239 -17.17 10.26 10.42
C TRP A 239 -18.38 10.01 9.53
N VAL A 240 -18.68 8.73 9.26
CA VAL A 240 -19.90 8.31 8.54
C VAL A 240 -21.16 8.85 9.22
N ALA A 241 -21.22 8.83 10.56
CA ALA A 241 -22.34 9.36 11.31
C ALA A 241 -22.43 10.91 11.26
N ALA A 242 -21.30 11.60 11.16
CA ALA A 242 -21.22 13.05 11.09
C ALA A 242 -21.46 13.61 9.68
N HIS A 243 -21.14 12.83 8.63
CA HIS A 243 -21.19 13.25 7.22
C HIS A 243 -22.03 12.29 6.35
N PRO A 244 -23.32 12.08 6.66
CA PRO A 244 -24.14 11.06 5.99
C PRO A 244 -24.40 11.30 4.48
N ASP A 245 -24.21 12.54 4.02
CA ASP A 245 -24.38 12.95 2.61
C ASP A 245 -23.11 12.76 1.77
N ASP A 246 -21.97 12.55 2.43
CA ASP A 246 -20.66 12.34 1.82
C ASP A 246 -20.26 10.84 1.76
N VAL A 247 -21.20 9.96 2.09
CA VAL A 247 -21.04 8.51 2.12
C VAL A 247 -21.51 7.92 0.79
N TYR A 248 -20.75 6.96 0.25
CA TYR A 248 -21.12 6.26 -0.98
C TYR A 248 -22.50 5.62 -0.85
N ARG A 249 -23.35 5.85 -1.86
CA ARG A 249 -24.64 5.20 -2.01
C ARG A 249 -24.83 4.78 -3.45
N SER A 250 -25.29 3.56 -3.67
CA SER A 250 -25.67 3.11 -5.01
C SER A 250 -27.18 3.15 -5.22
N LYS A 251 -27.58 3.11 -6.48
CA LYS A 251 -28.99 3.05 -6.91
C LYS A 251 -29.70 1.79 -6.38
N GLN A 252 -28.97 0.70 -6.21
CA GLN A 252 -29.46 -0.58 -5.71
C GLN A 252 -29.45 -0.67 -4.16
N GLY A 253 -29.17 0.44 -3.48
CA GLY A 253 -29.21 0.52 -2.02
C GLY A 253 -27.96 -0.01 -1.32
N ARG A 254 -26.85 -0.25 -2.04
CA ARG A 254 -25.57 -0.49 -1.39
C ARG A 254 -25.05 0.80 -0.78
N SER A 255 -24.44 0.68 0.40
CA SER A 255 -23.74 1.76 1.07
C SER A 255 -22.30 1.36 1.30
N GLY A 256 -21.41 2.35 1.35
CA GLY A 256 -19.98 2.17 1.57
C GLY A 256 -19.50 3.09 2.67
N GLN A 257 -18.20 3.36 2.70
CA GLN A 257 -17.62 4.43 3.51
C GLN A 257 -17.74 5.75 2.72
N GLN A 258 -16.68 6.51 2.56
CA GLN A 258 -16.69 7.79 1.85
C GLN A 258 -17.09 7.66 0.37
N SER A 259 -17.73 8.69 -0.16
CA SER A 259 -17.82 8.95 -1.60
C SER A 259 -16.47 9.47 -2.11
N PHE A 260 -16.05 9.05 -3.30
CA PHE A 260 -14.87 9.62 -3.97
C PHE A 260 -15.08 11.07 -4.43
N CYS A 261 -16.33 11.55 -4.43
CA CYS A 261 -16.67 12.93 -4.72
C CYS A 261 -16.68 13.83 -3.48
N SER A 262 -16.46 13.28 -2.28
CA SER A 262 -16.43 14.07 -1.05
C SER A 262 -15.14 14.90 -0.92
N ASP A 263 -15.29 16.20 -1.02
CA ASP A 263 -14.22 17.16 -0.74
C ASP A 263 -13.94 17.25 0.77
N ILE A 264 -14.94 17.04 1.63
CA ILE A 264 -14.71 16.99 3.09
C ILE A 264 -13.80 15.81 3.43
N TRP A 265 -14.09 14.62 2.87
CA TRP A 265 -13.29 13.43 3.14
C TRP A 265 -11.83 13.61 2.73
N ARG A 266 -11.55 14.08 1.51
CA ARG A 266 -10.16 14.11 1.03
C ARG A 266 -9.33 15.14 1.83
N GLU A 267 -9.94 16.25 2.27
CA GLU A 267 -9.32 17.25 3.15
C GLU A 267 -9.04 16.66 4.54
N ASP A 268 -10.04 16.04 5.14
CA ASP A 268 -9.95 15.38 6.46
C ASP A 268 -8.90 14.26 6.45
N ALA A 269 -8.90 13.46 5.40
CA ALA A 269 -8.01 12.33 5.21
C ALA A 269 -6.54 12.75 5.18
N ILE A 270 -6.22 13.73 4.34
CA ILE A 270 -4.83 14.17 4.20
C ILE A 270 -4.34 14.89 5.46
N GLN A 271 -5.20 15.69 6.09
CA GLN A 271 -4.86 16.35 7.34
C GLN A 271 -4.56 15.32 8.43
N THR A 272 -5.30 14.22 8.45
CA THR A 272 -5.07 13.15 9.43
C THR A 272 -3.74 12.43 9.22
N VAL A 273 -3.36 12.18 7.97
CA VAL A 273 -2.03 11.65 7.62
C VAL A 273 -0.93 12.63 8.06
N ILE A 274 -1.09 13.93 7.76
CA ILE A 274 -0.14 14.99 8.14
C ILE A 274 0.06 15.03 9.66
N ASN A 275 -1.02 15.13 10.43
CA ASN A 275 -0.97 15.19 11.90
C ASN A 275 -0.29 13.97 12.51
N SER A 276 -0.51 12.79 11.93
CA SER A 276 0.06 11.53 12.41
C SER A 276 1.54 11.42 12.10
N MET A 277 1.95 11.85 10.91
CA MET A 277 3.36 11.96 10.51
C MET A 277 4.11 12.96 11.40
N GLU A 278 3.54 14.13 11.68
CA GLU A 278 4.14 15.13 12.58
C GLU A 278 4.29 14.61 14.01
N TRP A 279 3.27 13.91 14.50
CA TRP A 279 3.32 13.32 15.82
C TRP A 279 4.45 12.29 15.91
N LEU A 280 4.53 11.37 14.95
CA LEU A 280 5.55 10.32 14.94
C LEU A 280 6.95 10.90 14.78
N ALA A 281 7.12 11.90 13.90
CA ALA A 281 8.40 12.57 13.65
C ALA A 281 8.98 13.33 14.86
N LYS A 282 8.17 13.64 15.88
CA LYS A 282 8.63 14.26 17.14
C LYS A 282 9.25 13.23 18.10
N ARG A 283 9.05 11.94 17.85
CA ARG A 283 9.51 10.85 18.71
C ARG A 283 10.87 10.35 18.23
N PRO A 284 11.72 9.79 19.09
CA PRO A 284 13.04 9.29 18.66
C PRO A 284 12.94 8.18 17.62
N ALA A 285 11.99 7.25 17.75
CA ALA A 285 11.71 6.25 16.72
C ALA A 285 11.35 6.87 15.36
N GLY A 286 10.72 8.06 15.37
CA GLY A 286 10.43 8.85 14.18
C GLY A 286 11.66 9.30 13.40
N LYS A 287 12.88 9.14 13.93
CA LYS A 287 14.12 9.32 13.17
C LYS A 287 14.21 8.37 11.98
N ALA A 288 13.61 7.18 12.08
CA ALA A 288 13.55 6.19 11.00
C ALA A 288 12.43 6.45 9.98
N LEU A 289 11.58 7.46 10.20
CA LEU A 289 10.44 7.77 9.35
C LEU A 289 10.89 8.43 8.04
N ALA A 290 10.56 7.81 6.92
CA ALA A 290 11.02 8.24 5.59
C ALA A 290 9.91 8.79 4.70
N GLY A 291 8.66 8.36 4.93
CA GLY A 291 7.57 8.68 4.02
C GLY A 291 6.22 8.12 4.41
N ALA A 292 5.22 8.56 3.63
CA ALA A 292 3.85 8.12 3.71
C ALA A 292 3.42 7.52 2.37
N LEU A 293 2.71 6.41 2.44
CA LEU A 293 1.96 5.85 1.32
C LEU A 293 0.49 5.85 1.70
N ILE A 294 -0.37 6.47 0.91
CA ILE A 294 -1.82 6.44 1.18
C ILE A 294 -2.51 5.31 0.42
N MET A 295 -3.51 4.73 1.07
CA MET A 295 -4.32 3.62 0.59
C MET A 295 -5.78 3.94 0.87
N GLY A 296 -6.69 3.72 -0.09
CA GLY A 296 -8.12 3.99 0.10
C GLY A 296 -8.99 3.07 -0.74
N PHE A 297 -10.28 3.06 -0.42
CA PHE A 297 -11.32 2.27 -1.07
C PHE A 297 -11.05 0.76 -1.05
N ARG A 298 -11.69 0.00 -1.95
CA ARG A 298 -11.64 -1.47 -1.95
C ARG A 298 -10.19 -1.93 -2.14
N GLY A 299 -9.76 -2.89 -1.31
CA GLY A 299 -8.38 -3.39 -1.31
C GLY A 299 -7.32 -2.41 -0.79
N GLY A 300 -7.62 -1.10 -0.68
CA GLY A 300 -6.62 -0.05 -0.39
C GLY A 300 -5.92 0.48 -1.63
N GLU A 301 -6.45 0.09 -2.78
CA GLU A 301 -5.84 0.26 -4.08
C GLU A 301 -6.55 1.36 -4.88
N PHE A 302 -7.35 2.19 -4.21
CA PHE A 302 -8.21 3.23 -4.77
C PHE A 302 -9.24 2.71 -5.78
N GLN A 303 -9.61 1.43 -5.66
CA GLN A 303 -10.69 0.80 -6.41
C GLN A 303 -12.03 1.29 -5.86
N LEU A 304 -12.71 2.17 -6.61
CA LEU A 304 -13.95 2.79 -6.16
C LEU A 304 -15.02 1.76 -5.77
N TRP A 305 -15.84 2.13 -4.78
CA TRP A 305 -16.95 1.29 -4.34
C TRP A 305 -17.91 1.01 -5.50
N GLY A 306 -18.36 -0.24 -5.63
CA GLY A 306 -19.28 -0.66 -6.69
C GLY A 306 -18.61 -1.10 -8.00
N GLU A 307 -17.29 -0.89 -8.17
CA GLU A 307 -16.59 -1.22 -9.42
C GLU A 307 -16.60 -2.72 -9.77
N ASP A 308 -16.61 -3.59 -8.76
CA ASP A 308 -16.60 -5.05 -8.90
C ASP A 308 -17.97 -5.64 -9.24
N VAL A 309 -19.02 -4.81 -9.22
CA VAL A 309 -20.42 -5.23 -9.30
C VAL A 309 -21.26 -4.34 -10.22
N GLY A 310 -20.62 -3.40 -10.92
CA GLY A 310 -21.26 -2.57 -11.95
C GLY A 310 -22.12 -1.43 -11.40
N GLU A 311 -21.84 -0.99 -10.18
CA GLU A 311 -22.56 0.10 -9.53
C GLU A 311 -21.75 1.38 -9.46
N ARG A 312 -22.46 2.49 -9.36
CA ARG A 312 -21.90 3.83 -9.27
C ARG A 312 -22.43 4.57 -8.05
N ASP A 313 -21.68 5.58 -7.66
CA ASP A 313 -22.06 6.48 -6.60
C ASP A 313 -23.15 7.46 -7.06
N VAL A 314 -24.28 7.44 -6.39
CA VAL A 314 -25.43 8.35 -6.53
C VAL A 314 -25.73 9.08 -5.22
N SER A 315 -24.73 9.18 -4.33
CA SER A 315 -24.83 10.00 -3.12
C SER A 315 -25.09 11.48 -3.45
N PRO A 316 -25.65 12.26 -2.50
CA PRO A 316 -25.87 13.70 -2.70
C PRO A 316 -24.62 14.46 -3.18
N VAL A 317 -23.45 14.11 -2.62
CA VAL A 317 -22.19 14.75 -3.03
C VAL A 317 -21.74 14.34 -4.44
N ALA A 318 -21.97 13.09 -4.85
CA ALA A 318 -21.68 12.64 -6.22
C ALA A 318 -22.57 13.33 -7.26
N LEU A 319 -23.87 13.47 -6.96
CA LEU A 319 -24.83 14.22 -7.80
C LEU A 319 -24.39 15.66 -8.01
N LYS A 320 -24.03 16.35 -6.93
CA LYS A 320 -23.52 17.73 -6.97
C LYS A 320 -22.23 17.83 -7.79
N ALA A 321 -21.25 16.98 -7.52
CA ALA A 321 -19.96 17.00 -8.20
C ALA A 321 -20.11 16.74 -9.71
N PHE A 322 -20.99 15.83 -10.12
CA PHE A 322 -21.24 15.56 -11.54
C PHE A 322 -21.96 16.72 -12.23
N GLU A 323 -22.88 17.40 -11.54
CA GLU A 323 -23.49 18.61 -12.08
C GLU A 323 -22.45 19.73 -12.28
N GLU A 324 -21.62 20.00 -11.28
CA GLU A 324 -20.56 21.01 -11.35
C GLU A 324 -19.55 20.70 -12.46
N TYR A 325 -19.18 19.43 -12.62
CA TYR A 325 -18.32 18.96 -13.70
C TYR A 325 -18.89 19.29 -15.09
N GLN A 326 -20.18 18.99 -15.29
CA GLN A 326 -20.87 19.27 -16.55
C GLN A 326 -21.01 20.77 -16.83
N GLN A 327 -21.29 21.57 -15.80
CA GLN A 327 -21.36 23.03 -15.90
C GLN A 327 -20.00 23.62 -16.30
N LYS A 328 -18.91 23.24 -15.61
CA LYS A 328 -17.55 23.72 -15.88
C LYS A 328 -17.09 23.42 -17.31
N ARG A 329 -17.56 22.31 -17.89
CA ARG A 329 -17.22 21.88 -19.26
C ARG A 329 -18.26 22.26 -20.32
N ASN A 330 -19.31 23.01 -19.95
CA ASN A 330 -20.42 23.37 -20.84
C ASN A 330 -21.03 22.16 -21.57
N ILE A 331 -21.20 21.04 -20.87
CA ILE A 331 -21.76 19.81 -21.43
C ILE A 331 -23.26 20.00 -21.66
N SER A 332 -23.70 19.78 -22.90
CA SER A 332 -25.10 19.84 -23.31
C SER A 332 -25.39 18.74 -24.34
N PRO A 333 -26.50 17.97 -24.21
CA PRO A 333 -27.46 18.03 -23.10
C PRO A 333 -26.83 17.57 -21.77
N LYS A 334 -27.38 18.04 -20.64
CA LYS A 334 -26.99 17.53 -19.31
C LYS A 334 -27.38 16.06 -19.19
N VAL A 335 -26.53 15.28 -18.53
CA VAL A 335 -26.69 13.86 -18.20
C VAL A 335 -27.06 13.75 -16.73
N SER A 336 -28.07 12.94 -16.42
CA SER A 336 -28.42 12.58 -15.04
C SER A 336 -27.56 11.41 -14.57
N LEU A 337 -27.06 11.43 -13.33
CA LEU A 337 -26.42 10.22 -12.77
C LEU A 337 -27.41 9.05 -12.64
N ASP A 338 -28.71 9.30 -12.57
CA ASP A 338 -29.72 8.24 -12.49
C ASP A 338 -30.09 7.63 -13.85
N ASP A 339 -29.49 8.12 -14.94
CA ASP A 339 -29.76 7.67 -16.31
C ASP A 339 -29.54 6.14 -16.46
N PRO A 340 -30.55 5.39 -16.94
CA PRO A 340 -30.44 3.95 -17.19
C PRO A 340 -29.31 3.57 -18.15
N ALA A 341 -28.87 4.47 -19.04
CA ALA A 341 -27.75 4.23 -19.95
C ALA A 341 -26.44 3.91 -19.21
N LEU A 342 -26.33 4.33 -17.95
CA LEU A 342 -25.17 4.11 -17.07
C LEU A 342 -25.24 2.78 -16.29
N ASP A 343 -26.38 2.09 -16.29
CA ASP A 343 -26.57 0.82 -15.56
C ASP A 343 -25.83 -0.33 -16.29
N TYR A 344 -25.05 -1.12 -15.55
CA TYR A 344 -24.38 -2.31 -16.07
C TYR A 344 -25.36 -3.50 -16.14
N PRO A 345 -25.31 -4.38 -17.18
CA PRO A 345 -24.36 -4.41 -18.30
C PRO A 345 -24.63 -3.36 -19.38
N TRP A 346 -23.56 -2.81 -19.96
CA TRP A 346 -23.67 -1.79 -21.01
C TRP A 346 -23.85 -2.42 -22.39
N GLU A 347 -25.05 -2.31 -22.95
CA GLU A 347 -25.35 -2.76 -24.31
C GLU A 347 -24.96 -1.71 -25.37
N MET A 348 -24.51 -2.17 -26.54
CA MET A 348 -24.29 -1.31 -27.71
C MET A 348 -25.59 -1.16 -28.50
N ASP A 349 -26.38 -0.14 -28.18
CA ASP A 349 -27.66 0.14 -28.84
C ASP A 349 -27.53 1.12 -30.04
N GLY A 350 -26.34 1.66 -30.27
CA GLY A 350 -26.04 2.61 -31.35
C GLY A 350 -26.63 4.00 -31.15
N ARG A 351 -27.25 4.29 -29.99
CA ARG A 351 -27.94 5.56 -29.77
C ARG A 351 -26.99 6.66 -29.29
N ALA A 352 -27.15 7.86 -29.86
CA ALA A 352 -26.25 8.98 -29.61
C ALA A 352 -26.34 9.50 -28.17
N GLU A 353 -27.54 9.49 -27.58
CA GLU A 353 -27.79 9.88 -26.20
C GLU A 353 -27.17 8.91 -25.20
N THR A 354 -27.26 7.59 -25.45
CA THR A 354 -26.59 6.56 -24.67
C THR A 354 -25.07 6.78 -24.70
N ALA A 355 -24.52 7.05 -25.89
CA ALA A 355 -23.10 7.31 -26.05
C ALA A 355 -22.63 8.58 -25.33
N HIS A 356 -23.40 9.66 -25.44
CA HIS A 356 -23.15 10.92 -24.76
C HIS A 356 -23.16 10.77 -23.24
N ALA A 357 -24.14 10.05 -22.68
CA ALA A 357 -24.25 9.79 -21.26
C ALA A 357 -23.03 9.03 -20.72
N ARG A 358 -22.67 7.92 -21.37
CA ARG A 358 -21.55 7.05 -20.97
C ARG A 358 -20.20 7.76 -21.07
N ASP A 359 -19.94 8.43 -22.19
CA ASP A 359 -18.68 9.17 -22.37
C ASP A 359 -18.51 10.26 -21.33
N THR A 360 -19.57 11.01 -21.05
CA THR A 360 -19.54 12.07 -20.03
C THR A 360 -19.26 11.48 -18.65
N PHE A 361 -19.96 10.41 -18.28
CA PHE A 361 -19.85 9.78 -16.96
C PHE A 361 -18.49 9.10 -16.74
N PHE A 362 -18.03 8.24 -17.64
CA PHE A 362 -16.75 7.55 -17.44
C PHE A 362 -15.56 8.50 -17.47
N ARG A 363 -15.63 9.58 -18.27
CA ARG A 363 -14.63 10.64 -18.24
C ARG A 363 -14.64 11.37 -16.89
N PHE A 364 -15.82 11.67 -16.34
CA PHE A 364 -15.95 12.26 -15.01
C PHE A 364 -15.32 11.37 -13.93
N VAL A 365 -15.63 10.07 -13.91
CA VAL A 365 -15.07 9.13 -12.92
C VAL A 365 -13.54 9.12 -12.97
N ALA A 366 -12.96 9.04 -14.17
CA ALA A 366 -11.51 9.04 -14.36
C ALA A 366 -10.85 10.35 -13.90
N GLU A 367 -11.41 11.49 -14.28
CA GLU A 367 -10.83 12.81 -13.98
C GLU A 367 -11.04 13.19 -12.50
N ARG A 368 -12.22 12.97 -11.92
CA ARG A 368 -12.48 13.30 -10.51
C ARG A 368 -11.61 12.47 -9.57
N GLN A 369 -11.33 11.21 -9.90
CA GLN A 369 -10.42 10.39 -9.10
C GLN A 369 -8.96 10.82 -9.27
N ALA A 370 -8.53 11.20 -10.49
CA ALA A 370 -7.21 11.80 -10.70
C ALA A 370 -7.05 13.11 -9.91
N GLU A 371 -8.10 13.95 -9.85
CA GLU A 371 -8.12 15.16 -9.03
C GLU A 371 -7.90 14.85 -7.54
N ASN A 372 -8.46 13.75 -7.00
CA ASN A 372 -8.16 13.32 -5.62
C ASN A 372 -6.68 12.99 -5.46
N MET A 373 -6.07 12.24 -6.39
CA MET A 373 -4.66 11.83 -6.27
C MET A 373 -3.72 13.05 -6.34
N ILE A 374 -4.02 13.99 -7.24
CA ILE A 374 -3.32 15.27 -7.37
C ILE A 374 -3.49 16.10 -6.10
N PHE A 375 -4.69 16.17 -5.54
CA PHE A 375 -4.97 16.88 -4.31
C PHE A 375 -4.13 16.34 -3.14
N PHE A 376 -4.16 15.03 -2.91
CA PHE A 376 -3.42 14.40 -1.81
C PHE A 376 -1.93 14.64 -1.91
N SER A 377 -1.35 14.43 -3.10
CA SER A 377 0.08 14.59 -3.33
C SER A 377 0.53 16.03 -3.16
N ASN A 378 -0.20 16.98 -3.76
CA ASN A 378 0.15 18.40 -3.65
C ASN A 378 -0.02 18.91 -2.21
N LYS A 379 -1.06 18.51 -1.49
CA LYS A 379 -1.25 18.92 -0.08
C LYS A 379 -0.17 18.36 0.83
N PHE A 380 0.20 17.10 0.67
CA PHE A 380 1.29 16.52 1.44
C PHE A 380 2.62 17.24 1.19
N LYS A 381 2.91 17.54 -0.08
CA LYS A 381 4.16 18.23 -0.48
C LYS A 381 4.18 19.71 -0.16
N GLU A 382 3.04 20.40 -0.17
CA GLU A 382 2.90 21.76 0.34
C GLU A 382 3.32 21.82 1.82
N HIS A 383 2.96 20.80 2.61
CA HIS A 383 3.24 20.75 4.04
C HIS A 383 4.67 20.29 4.38
N PHE A 384 5.13 19.19 3.79
CA PHE A 384 6.41 18.57 4.16
C PHE A 384 7.56 18.85 3.19
N GLY A 385 7.28 19.39 2.00
CA GLY A 385 8.25 19.53 0.93
C GLY A 385 8.99 18.21 0.65
N ASP A 386 10.32 18.29 0.70
CA ASP A 386 11.22 17.17 0.47
C ASP A 386 11.64 16.41 1.75
N LYS A 387 11.02 16.71 2.90
CA LYS A 387 11.33 15.99 4.14
C LYS A 387 10.94 14.52 4.09
N PHE A 388 9.77 14.22 3.51
CA PHE A 388 9.20 12.87 3.46
C PHE A 388 8.82 12.48 2.04
N THR A 389 9.01 11.20 1.72
CA THR A 389 8.53 10.57 0.50
C THR A 389 7.00 10.43 0.54
N PHE A 390 6.33 10.67 -0.59
CA PHE A 390 4.88 10.48 -0.73
C PHE A 390 4.54 9.49 -1.85
N ALA A 391 3.63 8.58 -1.59
CA ALA A 391 3.22 7.52 -2.51
C ALA A 391 1.74 7.17 -2.40
N PHE A 392 1.21 6.47 -3.40
CA PHE A 392 -0.13 5.86 -3.36
C PHE A 392 -0.24 4.62 -4.27
N TYR A 393 -1.26 3.79 -4.05
CA TYR A 393 -1.64 2.72 -4.97
C TYR A 393 -2.54 3.25 -6.08
N PHE A 394 -2.08 3.23 -7.33
CA PHE A 394 -2.88 3.73 -8.45
C PHE A 394 -2.32 3.27 -9.79
N GLY A 395 -3.16 3.12 -10.82
CA GLY A 395 -2.73 2.90 -12.20
C GLY A 395 -3.15 1.58 -12.85
N TYR A 396 -4.18 0.90 -12.35
CA TYR A 396 -4.60 -0.45 -12.75
C TYR A 396 -5.20 -0.56 -14.18
N GLY A 397 -5.12 0.48 -15.01
CA GLY A 397 -5.77 0.53 -16.33
C GLY A 397 -5.37 -0.62 -17.25
N MET A 398 -4.12 -1.08 -17.16
CA MET A 398 -3.60 -2.19 -17.95
C MET A 398 -4.07 -3.55 -17.42
N GLU A 399 -4.29 -3.71 -16.11
CA GLU A 399 -4.86 -4.95 -15.53
C GLU A 399 -6.37 -5.03 -15.76
N TYR A 400 -7.09 -3.93 -15.50
CA TYR A 400 -8.54 -3.87 -15.66
C TYR A 400 -9.01 -3.85 -17.10
N ALA A 401 -8.12 -3.73 -18.09
CA ALA A 401 -8.46 -4.03 -19.47
C ALA A 401 -9.15 -5.40 -19.62
N GLY A 402 -8.86 -6.38 -18.74
CA GLY A 402 -9.54 -7.67 -18.70
C GLY A 402 -11.02 -7.64 -18.28
N SER A 403 -11.53 -6.51 -17.77
CA SER A 403 -12.94 -6.28 -17.40
C SER A 403 -13.31 -4.80 -17.57
N ASN A 404 -14.08 -4.48 -18.62
CA ASN A 404 -14.58 -3.14 -18.93
C ASN A 404 -15.33 -2.53 -17.75
N MET A 405 -16.06 -3.35 -16.99
CA MET A 405 -16.73 -2.92 -15.77
C MET A 405 -15.74 -2.31 -14.78
N ARG A 406 -14.67 -3.05 -14.46
CA ARG A 406 -13.61 -2.60 -13.55
C ARG A 406 -12.81 -1.44 -14.15
N LEU A 407 -12.49 -1.52 -15.45
CA LEU A 407 -11.72 -0.51 -16.17
C LEU A 407 -12.37 0.88 -16.07
N LEU A 408 -13.69 0.93 -16.27
CA LEU A 408 -14.44 2.16 -16.40
C LEU A 408 -14.96 2.70 -15.06
N LEU A 409 -15.17 1.84 -14.06
CA LEU A 409 -15.72 2.23 -12.75
C LEU A 409 -14.66 2.39 -11.66
N ALA A 410 -13.50 1.76 -11.75
CA ALA A 410 -12.50 1.79 -10.67
C ALA A 410 -11.72 3.12 -10.55
N GLY A 411 -11.85 4.04 -11.51
CA GLY A 411 -11.29 5.40 -11.40
C GLY A 411 -9.81 5.57 -11.77
N HIS A 412 -9.15 4.58 -12.37
CA HIS A 412 -7.70 4.63 -12.65
C HIS A 412 -7.28 5.28 -13.97
N LEU A 413 -8.25 5.67 -14.81
CA LEU A 413 -7.97 6.08 -16.19
C LEU A 413 -7.43 7.51 -16.34
N GLY A 414 -7.38 8.29 -15.27
CA GLY A 414 -6.78 9.64 -15.27
C GLY A 414 -5.29 9.68 -14.91
N LEU A 415 -4.57 8.56 -14.97
CA LEU A 415 -3.17 8.45 -14.53
C LEU A 415 -2.24 9.46 -15.23
N GLU A 416 -2.44 9.75 -16.53
CA GLU A 416 -1.58 10.70 -17.23
C GLU A 416 -1.63 12.11 -16.62
N ASP A 417 -2.79 12.54 -16.13
CA ASP A 417 -2.94 13.81 -15.42
C ASP A 417 -2.29 13.78 -14.04
N VAL A 418 -2.32 12.62 -13.36
CA VAL A 418 -1.68 12.44 -12.06
C VAL A 418 -0.17 12.59 -12.17
N TYR A 419 0.45 11.99 -13.21
CA TYR A 419 1.88 12.17 -13.48
C TYR A 419 2.27 13.62 -13.76
N GLU A 420 1.49 14.31 -14.59
CA GLU A 420 1.85 15.67 -15.04
C GLU A 420 1.59 16.75 -13.98
N LYS A 421 0.56 16.57 -13.14
CA LYS A 421 0.05 17.62 -12.23
C LYS A 421 0.24 17.31 -10.75
N GLY A 422 0.50 16.05 -10.40
CA GLY A 422 0.72 15.62 -9.02
C GLY A 422 2.20 15.75 -8.62
N THR A 423 2.44 15.99 -7.32
CA THR A 423 3.81 16.05 -6.78
C THR A 423 4.02 14.89 -5.82
N PHE A 424 4.55 13.77 -6.30
CA PHE A 424 4.76 12.56 -5.50
C PHE A 424 6.03 11.83 -5.93
N ASP A 425 6.48 10.87 -5.11
CA ASP A 425 7.80 10.27 -5.26
C ASP A 425 7.77 8.82 -5.70
N MET A 426 6.71 8.07 -5.35
CA MET A 426 6.62 6.65 -5.70
C MET A 426 5.20 6.27 -6.11
N GLN A 427 5.09 5.35 -7.07
CA GLN A 427 3.82 4.76 -7.48
C GLN A 427 3.80 3.27 -7.19
N SER A 428 2.71 2.82 -6.58
CA SER A 428 2.52 1.42 -6.23
C SER A 428 1.43 0.76 -7.07
N CYS A 429 1.75 -0.41 -7.64
CA CYS A 429 0.78 -1.43 -8.01
C CYS A 429 1.39 -2.84 -7.79
N PRO A 430 0.55 -3.86 -7.56
CA PRO A 430 0.93 -5.25 -7.70
C PRO A 430 1.44 -5.54 -9.11
N LEU A 431 2.22 -6.60 -9.24
CA LEU A 431 2.50 -7.21 -10.53
C LEU A 431 1.24 -7.91 -11.06
N SER A 432 1.01 -7.80 -12.37
CA SER A 432 -0.21 -8.22 -13.08
C SER A 432 -0.71 -9.59 -12.64
N TYR A 433 -1.97 -9.67 -12.18
CA TYR A 433 -2.60 -10.92 -11.72
C TYR A 433 -2.71 -11.94 -12.84
N GLY A 434 -3.09 -11.48 -14.04
CA GLY A 434 -3.20 -12.33 -15.23
C GLY A 434 -1.88 -12.90 -15.75
N LEU A 435 -0.74 -12.31 -15.37
CA LEU A 435 0.59 -12.67 -15.91
C LEU A 435 1.53 -13.34 -14.89
N ARG A 436 1.03 -13.72 -13.71
CA ARG A 436 1.76 -14.44 -12.65
C ARG A 436 2.14 -15.90 -12.95
N PRO A 437 1.38 -16.70 -13.72
CA PRO A 437 1.70 -18.13 -13.89
C PRO A 437 3.14 -18.34 -14.35
N ILE A 438 3.82 -19.39 -13.87
CA ILE A 438 5.27 -19.59 -14.11
C ILE A 438 5.69 -19.51 -15.59
N ARG A 439 4.79 -19.88 -16.52
CA ARG A 439 5.03 -19.83 -17.97
C ARG A 439 4.72 -18.47 -18.62
N ARG A 440 4.29 -17.47 -17.87
CA ARG A 440 4.00 -16.07 -18.25
C ARG A 440 5.17 -15.16 -17.90
N SER A 441 5.20 -13.95 -18.46
CA SER A 441 6.38 -13.06 -18.36
C SER A 441 6.47 -12.26 -17.06
N HIS A 442 5.48 -12.38 -16.16
CA HIS A 442 5.11 -11.30 -15.23
C HIS A 442 4.79 -10.01 -15.99
N GLY A 443 4.43 -8.94 -15.30
CA GLY A 443 4.22 -7.65 -15.93
C GLY A 443 3.69 -6.60 -14.95
N PHE A 444 3.87 -5.33 -15.30
CA PHE A 444 3.33 -4.23 -14.53
C PHE A 444 1.87 -3.97 -14.88
N MET A 445 1.10 -3.46 -13.92
CA MET A 445 -0.28 -3.02 -14.12
C MET A 445 -0.41 -1.59 -14.63
N TYR A 446 0.70 -0.84 -14.69
CA TYR A 446 0.78 0.57 -15.04
C TYR A 446 2.03 0.84 -15.90
N PRO A 447 2.07 1.94 -16.67
CA PRO A 447 3.22 2.30 -17.49
C PRO A 447 4.41 2.72 -16.61
N VAL A 448 5.29 1.74 -16.34
CA VAL A 448 6.41 1.84 -15.38
C VAL A 448 7.50 2.80 -15.86
N GLU A 449 7.78 2.85 -17.17
CA GLU A 449 8.71 3.83 -17.75
C GLU A 449 8.16 5.26 -17.69
N SER A 450 6.85 5.45 -17.85
CA SER A 450 6.24 6.76 -17.63
C SER A 450 6.44 7.28 -16.21
N ALA A 451 6.29 6.43 -15.19
CA ALA A 451 6.61 6.86 -13.82
C ALA A 451 8.06 7.38 -13.74
N ARG A 452 9.03 6.66 -14.33
CA ARG A 452 10.45 7.07 -14.36
C ARG A 452 10.68 8.38 -15.13
N LEU A 453 10.03 8.57 -16.28
CA LEU A 453 10.10 9.82 -17.06
C LEU A 453 9.62 11.04 -16.27
N HIS A 454 8.71 10.82 -15.33
CA HIS A 454 8.17 11.84 -14.41
C HIS A 454 8.89 11.86 -13.04
N ASN A 455 10.07 11.23 -12.92
CA ASN A 455 10.88 11.18 -11.70
C ASN A 455 10.16 10.56 -10.48
N ILE A 456 9.27 9.60 -10.75
CA ILE A 456 8.53 8.81 -9.77
C ILE A 456 9.11 7.40 -9.74
N LEU A 457 9.54 6.94 -8.56
CA LEU A 457 10.08 5.60 -8.35
C LEU A 457 8.95 4.56 -8.48
N PRO A 458 8.99 3.68 -9.48
CA PRO A 458 7.97 2.66 -9.62
C PRO A 458 8.18 1.55 -8.58
N ILE A 459 7.08 1.03 -8.04
CA ILE A 459 7.07 -0.16 -7.19
C ILE A 459 6.35 -1.29 -7.94
N GLY A 460 7.03 -2.43 -8.06
CA GLY A 460 6.44 -3.71 -8.43
C GLY A 460 6.22 -4.55 -7.16
N GLU A 461 4.97 -4.71 -6.76
CA GLU A 461 4.65 -5.50 -5.57
C GLU A 461 4.57 -7.00 -5.88
N ASN A 462 5.25 -7.77 -5.04
CA ASN A 462 5.27 -9.22 -5.01
C ASN A 462 4.43 -9.73 -3.83
N ASP A 463 3.16 -9.95 -4.13
CA ASP A 463 2.13 -10.57 -3.31
C ASP A 463 1.82 -12.01 -3.80
N ILE A 464 2.77 -12.67 -4.47
CA ILE A 464 2.60 -14.04 -4.95
C ILE A 464 2.77 -15.02 -3.78
N ARG A 465 1.70 -15.75 -3.48
CA ARG A 465 1.72 -16.81 -2.47
C ARG A 465 2.73 -17.88 -2.85
N ASN A 466 3.57 -18.26 -1.90
CA ASN A 466 4.61 -19.26 -2.11
C ASN A 466 4.41 -20.53 -1.28
N PHE A 467 5.41 -21.40 -1.28
CA PHE A 467 5.34 -22.74 -0.68
C PHE A 467 5.08 -22.75 0.84
N LEU A 468 5.28 -21.62 1.53
CA LEU A 468 4.95 -21.47 2.95
C LEU A 468 3.48 -21.15 3.18
N SER A 469 2.79 -20.62 2.17
CA SER A 469 1.38 -20.30 2.29
C SER A 469 0.59 -21.59 2.60
N PRO A 470 -0.24 -21.61 3.66
CA PRO A 470 -1.23 -22.67 3.80
C PRO A 470 -2.12 -22.67 2.55
N ALA A 471 -2.72 -23.81 2.22
CA ALA A 471 -3.60 -23.94 1.06
C ALA A 471 -4.80 -22.99 1.19
N TYR A 472 -4.62 -21.77 0.69
CA TYR A 472 -5.59 -20.70 0.67
C TYR A 472 -5.71 -20.24 -0.78
N ALA A 473 -6.94 -20.19 -1.26
CA ALA A 473 -7.27 -19.64 -2.56
C ALA A 473 -8.22 -18.47 -2.32
N ASP A 474 -7.80 -17.28 -2.74
CA ASP A 474 -8.68 -16.15 -3.00
C ASP A 474 -8.66 -15.82 -4.50
N GLY A 475 -9.45 -14.82 -4.90
CA GLY A 475 -9.49 -14.34 -6.28
C GLY A 475 -8.27 -13.53 -6.73
N SER A 476 -7.25 -13.33 -5.87
CA SER A 476 -6.13 -12.41 -6.11
C SER A 476 -4.85 -13.08 -6.63
N GLY A 477 -4.80 -14.40 -6.85
CA GLY A 477 -3.58 -14.95 -7.44
C GLY A 477 -3.36 -16.45 -7.46
N ILE A 478 -2.13 -16.79 -7.83
CA ILE A 478 -1.60 -18.15 -7.88
C ILE A 478 -0.90 -18.47 -6.57
N THR A 479 -0.91 -19.75 -6.19
CA THR A 479 -0.09 -20.26 -5.08
C THR A 479 1.00 -21.18 -5.64
N LEU A 480 2.26 -20.84 -5.38
CA LEU A 480 3.42 -21.62 -5.81
C LEU A 480 3.77 -22.66 -4.73
N HIS A 481 3.27 -23.88 -4.87
CA HIS A 481 3.44 -24.93 -3.83
C HIS A 481 4.85 -25.52 -3.72
N SER A 482 5.74 -25.30 -4.70
CA SER A 482 7.11 -25.80 -4.66
C SER A 482 8.06 -24.72 -4.18
N MET A 483 8.96 -25.08 -3.25
CA MET A 483 10.06 -24.20 -2.84
C MET A 483 10.90 -23.76 -4.03
N ASN A 484 11.30 -24.69 -4.91
CA ASN A 484 12.08 -24.37 -6.10
C ASN A 484 11.37 -23.34 -7.00
N THR A 485 10.09 -23.57 -7.30
CA THR A 485 9.32 -22.63 -8.12
C THR A 485 9.19 -21.26 -7.47
N SER A 486 8.98 -21.21 -6.15
CA SER A 486 8.86 -19.96 -5.40
C SER A 486 10.14 -19.13 -5.44
N LEU A 487 11.30 -19.78 -5.25
CA LEU A 487 12.61 -19.11 -5.32
C LEU A 487 12.90 -18.59 -6.73
N LEU A 488 12.61 -19.40 -7.75
CA LEU A 488 12.76 -18.97 -9.15
C LEU A 488 11.85 -17.79 -9.49
N ASP A 489 10.62 -17.79 -9.00
CA ASP A 489 9.66 -16.73 -9.31
C ASP A 489 10.04 -15.40 -8.64
N ASN A 490 10.45 -15.42 -7.37
CA ASN A 490 10.99 -14.26 -6.68
C ASN A 490 12.18 -13.64 -7.43
N ARG A 491 13.12 -14.48 -7.91
CA ARG A 491 14.27 -14.03 -8.69
C ARG A 491 13.87 -13.39 -10.02
N ARG A 492 12.89 -13.97 -10.71
CA ARG A 492 12.37 -13.42 -11.97
C ARG A 492 11.73 -12.05 -11.77
N ILE A 493 10.94 -11.89 -10.72
CA ILE A 493 10.34 -10.60 -10.34
C ILE A 493 11.44 -9.58 -10.02
N ARG A 494 12.46 -10.00 -9.26
CA ARG A 494 13.59 -9.14 -8.92
C ARG A 494 14.29 -8.60 -10.17
N TYR A 495 14.61 -9.47 -11.13
CA TYR A 495 15.27 -9.08 -12.38
C TYR A 495 14.38 -8.28 -13.32
N LEU A 496 13.07 -8.59 -13.38
CA LEU A 496 12.12 -7.75 -14.09
C LEU A 496 12.16 -6.32 -13.54
N CYS A 497 12.00 -6.16 -12.22
CA CYS A 497 12.01 -4.84 -11.61
C CYS A 497 13.35 -4.12 -11.79
N ALA A 498 14.48 -4.82 -11.66
CA ALA A 498 15.80 -4.26 -11.93
C ALA A 498 15.96 -3.77 -13.38
N ALA A 499 15.48 -4.53 -14.36
CA ALA A 499 15.54 -4.13 -15.78
C ALA A 499 14.71 -2.86 -16.04
N HIS A 500 13.60 -2.67 -15.32
CA HIS A 500 12.72 -1.51 -15.44
C HIS A 500 13.06 -0.38 -14.45
N GLY A 501 14.11 -0.50 -13.62
CA GLY A 501 14.45 0.51 -12.60
C GLY A 501 13.39 0.67 -11.51
N ALA A 502 12.62 -0.38 -11.24
CA ALA A 502 11.56 -0.43 -10.25
C ALA A 502 12.03 -1.07 -8.94
N LEU A 503 11.47 -0.59 -7.83
CA LEU A 503 11.61 -1.19 -6.51
C LEU A 503 10.73 -2.44 -6.40
N VAL A 504 11.20 -3.49 -5.73
CA VAL A 504 10.37 -4.65 -5.38
C VAL A 504 9.84 -4.50 -3.97
N ARG A 505 8.51 -4.59 -3.81
CA ARG A 505 7.91 -4.80 -2.49
C ARG A 505 7.70 -6.28 -2.26
N TYR A 506 8.38 -6.84 -1.26
CA TYR A 506 8.10 -8.17 -0.75
C TYR A 506 6.97 -8.07 0.27
N LEU A 507 5.76 -8.47 -0.13
CA LEU A 507 4.55 -8.28 0.67
C LEU A 507 4.04 -9.60 1.26
N GLY A 508 4.14 -9.76 2.58
CA GLY A 508 3.56 -10.88 3.31
C GLY A 508 2.10 -10.63 3.68
N LEU A 509 1.16 -11.12 2.87
CA LEU A 509 -0.30 -10.98 3.08
C LEU A 509 -0.91 -12.19 3.79
N HIS A 510 -0.45 -12.48 5.02
CA HIS A 510 -1.12 -13.47 5.85
C HIS A 510 -0.96 -13.17 7.34
N SER A 511 -2.08 -13.31 8.07
CA SER A 511 -2.16 -12.95 9.48
C SER A 511 -1.28 -13.83 10.38
N THR A 512 -1.02 -15.08 10.01
CA THR A 512 -0.24 -16.03 10.83
C THR A 512 1.05 -16.51 10.19
N VAL A 513 1.23 -16.33 8.88
CA VAL A 513 2.39 -16.85 8.15
C VAL A 513 3.06 -15.68 7.45
N ASP A 514 4.38 -15.59 7.51
CA ASP A 514 5.11 -14.71 6.62
C ASP A 514 5.69 -15.55 5.50
N TRP A 515 5.34 -15.18 4.28
CA TRP A 515 5.82 -15.85 3.08
C TRP A 515 7.33 -15.69 2.91
N TYR A 516 7.98 -14.75 3.58
CA TYR A 516 9.42 -14.51 3.46
C TYR A 516 10.25 -15.03 4.64
N ASP A 517 9.60 -15.61 5.65
CA ASP A 517 10.22 -16.12 6.90
C ASP A 517 10.77 -17.54 6.77
N HIS A 518 11.48 -17.83 5.68
CA HIS A 518 12.18 -19.11 5.51
C HIS A 518 13.63 -18.91 5.06
N PRO A 519 14.61 -19.65 5.62
CA PRO A 519 16.03 -19.49 5.29
C PRO A 519 16.41 -19.51 3.82
N ALA A 520 15.75 -20.34 3.02
CA ALA A 520 15.99 -20.38 1.59
C ALA A 520 15.59 -19.08 0.87
N ILE A 521 14.55 -18.39 1.36
CA ILE A 521 14.02 -17.18 0.73
C ILE A 521 14.93 -16.00 0.99
N TRP A 522 15.21 -15.66 2.26
CA TRP A 522 16.07 -14.52 2.56
C TRP A 522 17.52 -14.73 2.09
N ARG A 523 18.02 -15.97 2.00
CA ARG A 523 19.31 -16.26 1.35
C ARG A 523 19.28 -15.90 -0.14
N THR A 524 18.23 -16.29 -0.85
CA THR A 524 18.06 -15.99 -2.27
C THR A 524 17.90 -14.48 -2.50
N VAL A 525 17.13 -13.79 -1.65
CA VAL A 525 17.00 -12.32 -1.71
C VAL A 525 18.35 -11.63 -1.54
N ARG A 526 19.19 -12.08 -0.60
CA ARG A 526 20.54 -11.54 -0.39
C ARG A 526 21.48 -11.82 -1.59
N GLU A 527 21.41 -13.01 -2.17
CA GLU A 527 22.16 -13.33 -3.39
C GLU A 527 21.74 -12.43 -4.54
N ASP A 528 20.43 -12.24 -4.73
CA ASP A 528 19.87 -11.41 -5.78
C ASP A 528 20.17 -9.92 -5.56
N ASP A 529 20.21 -9.46 -4.32
CA ASP A 529 20.62 -8.09 -3.95
C ASP A 529 22.03 -7.78 -4.48
N ALA A 530 23.01 -8.64 -4.16
CA ALA A 530 24.39 -8.47 -4.62
C ALA A 530 24.49 -8.40 -6.16
N MET A 531 23.79 -9.30 -6.86
CA MET A 531 23.78 -9.31 -8.32
C MET A 531 23.08 -8.07 -8.90
N VAL A 532 21.93 -7.67 -8.37
CA VAL A 532 21.16 -6.53 -8.88
C VAL A 532 21.90 -5.21 -8.71
N MET A 533 22.71 -5.05 -7.65
CA MET A 533 23.55 -3.86 -7.48
C MET A 533 24.60 -3.69 -8.59
N GLU A 534 24.99 -4.77 -9.28
CA GLU A 534 25.89 -4.74 -10.43
C GLU A 534 25.17 -4.46 -11.76
N LEU A 535 23.83 -4.59 -11.79
CA LEU A 535 23.02 -4.35 -12.97
C LEU A 535 22.57 -2.89 -13.06
N GLN A 536 22.38 -2.42 -14.29
CA GLN A 536 21.72 -1.15 -14.57
C GLN A 536 20.29 -1.38 -15.07
N ALA A 537 19.40 -0.47 -14.72
CA ALA A 537 18.10 -0.40 -15.37
C ALA A 537 18.29 -0.04 -16.85
N ASN A 538 17.35 -0.47 -17.69
CA ASN A 538 17.35 -0.11 -19.08
C ASN A 538 17.18 1.40 -19.24
N GLU A 539 17.95 1.97 -20.18
CA GLU A 539 17.72 3.32 -20.67
C GLU A 539 16.42 3.35 -21.47
N ILE A 540 15.58 4.34 -21.20
CA ILE A 540 14.26 4.47 -21.84
C ILE A 540 14.46 4.97 -23.26
N GLY A 541 13.86 4.31 -24.24
CA GLY A 541 13.98 4.70 -25.65
C GLY A 541 15.15 4.08 -26.41
N GLY A 542 15.72 3.00 -25.89
CA GLY A 542 16.77 2.23 -26.54
C GLY A 542 16.38 1.69 -27.92
N ASP A 543 17.38 1.51 -28.78
CA ASP A 543 17.21 1.05 -30.17
C ASP A 543 16.65 -0.38 -30.29
N ASP A 544 16.80 -1.18 -29.25
CA ASP A 544 16.35 -2.57 -29.09
C ASP A 544 15.07 -2.68 -28.25
N GLN A 545 14.34 -1.57 -28.10
CA GLN A 545 13.09 -1.54 -27.33
C GLN A 545 11.85 -1.36 -28.21
N ILE A 546 10.72 -1.80 -27.67
CA ILE A 546 9.36 -1.52 -28.15
C ILE A 546 8.69 -0.62 -27.12
N ALA A 547 8.21 0.56 -27.54
CA ALA A 547 7.31 1.35 -26.70
C ALA A 547 5.88 0.80 -26.80
N MET A 548 5.36 0.23 -25.73
CA MET A 548 3.91 0.04 -25.56
C MET A 548 3.31 1.32 -25.00
N ALA A 549 2.63 2.08 -25.86
CA ALA A 549 2.08 3.39 -25.52
C ALA A 549 0.57 3.33 -25.25
N VAL A 550 0.19 3.30 -23.96
CA VAL A 550 -1.21 3.19 -23.51
C VAL A 550 -1.89 4.55 -23.37
N ASN A 551 -3.16 4.66 -23.78
CA ASN A 551 -3.94 5.90 -23.75
C ASN A 551 -5.08 5.76 -22.74
N PHE A 552 -4.76 5.78 -21.45
CA PHE A 552 -5.69 5.45 -20.37
C PHE A 552 -6.91 6.36 -20.38
N ILE A 553 -6.72 7.67 -20.54
CA ILE A 553 -7.86 8.59 -20.49
C ILE A 553 -8.87 8.34 -21.63
N GLU A 554 -8.41 7.90 -22.80
CA GLU A 554 -9.32 7.56 -23.91
C GLU A 554 -9.89 6.14 -23.79
N PHE A 555 -9.36 5.28 -22.92
CA PHE A 555 -10.00 4.01 -22.57
C PHE A 555 -11.32 4.20 -21.81
N THR A 556 -11.66 5.42 -21.38
CA THR A 556 -13.03 5.76 -20.92
C THR A 556 -14.11 5.46 -21.97
N LYS A 557 -13.71 5.33 -23.23
CA LYS A 557 -14.56 4.96 -24.38
C LYS A 557 -14.56 3.46 -24.70
N ALA A 558 -13.86 2.63 -23.91
CA ALA A 558 -13.72 1.19 -24.16
C ALA A 558 -15.05 0.42 -24.09
N TRP A 559 -16.11 1.01 -23.52
CA TRP A 559 -17.46 0.47 -23.57
C TRP A 559 -18.00 0.28 -25.00
N ARG A 560 -17.41 0.96 -26.00
CA ARG A 560 -17.71 0.80 -27.44
C ARG A 560 -17.06 -0.41 -28.09
N LEU A 561 -16.22 -1.13 -27.35
CA LEU A 561 -15.48 -2.28 -27.86
C LEU A 561 -15.89 -3.56 -27.14
N PRO A 562 -15.94 -4.70 -27.86
CA PRO A 562 -16.05 -6.01 -27.23
C PRO A 562 -14.99 -6.21 -26.15
N GLN A 563 -15.40 -6.76 -25.00
CA GLN A 563 -14.51 -7.05 -23.86
C GLN A 563 -13.24 -7.80 -24.26
N GLU A 564 -13.37 -8.78 -25.15
CA GLU A 564 -12.26 -9.60 -25.62
C GLU A 564 -11.19 -8.76 -26.31
N ILE A 565 -11.59 -7.77 -27.14
CA ILE A 565 -10.65 -6.88 -27.84
C ILE A 565 -9.91 -6.00 -26.82
N VAL A 566 -10.63 -5.40 -25.88
CA VAL A 566 -10.03 -4.54 -24.84
C VAL A 566 -9.03 -5.34 -24.01
N GLY A 567 -9.46 -6.48 -23.46
CA GLY A 567 -8.60 -7.32 -22.62
C GLY A 567 -7.37 -7.82 -23.37
N ARG A 568 -7.53 -8.23 -24.62
CA ARG A 568 -6.43 -8.79 -25.40
C ARG A 568 -5.39 -7.76 -25.80
N PHE A 569 -5.81 -6.60 -26.30
CA PHE A 569 -4.88 -5.60 -26.84
C PHE A 569 -4.37 -4.59 -25.81
N ALA A 570 -5.19 -4.16 -24.83
CA ALA A 570 -4.76 -3.26 -23.77
C ALA A 570 -4.23 -3.98 -22.52
N GLY A 571 -4.65 -5.23 -22.31
CA GLY A 571 -4.23 -6.08 -21.19
C GLY A 571 -3.12 -7.06 -21.54
N TYR A 572 -3.48 -8.14 -22.23
CA TYR A 572 -2.60 -9.32 -22.35
C TYR A 572 -1.49 -9.21 -23.39
N SER A 573 -1.54 -8.20 -24.27
CA SER A 573 -0.49 -7.94 -25.29
C SER A 573 0.90 -7.73 -24.67
N ARG A 574 0.98 -7.20 -23.44
CA ARG A 574 2.24 -7.06 -22.68
C ARG A 574 3.05 -8.35 -22.63
N ASP A 575 2.41 -9.48 -22.32
CA ASP A 575 3.07 -10.79 -22.25
C ASP A 575 3.60 -11.22 -23.61
N ARG A 576 2.96 -10.80 -24.71
CA ARG A 576 3.42 -11.11 -26.07
C ARG A 576 4.62 -10.26 -26.45
N LEU A 577 4.57 -8.96 -26.16
CA LEU A 577 5.65 -8.03 -26.42
C LEU A 577 6.93 -8.44 -25.67
N MET A 578 6.84 -8.78 -24.38
CA MET A 578 7.98 -9.25 -23.58
C MET A 578 8.61 -10.57 -24.08
N ARG A 579 7.92 -11.32 -24.96
CA ARG A 579 8.40 -12.58 -25.54
C ARG A 579 8.97 -12.44 -26.95
N THR A 580 9.01 -11.22 -27.48
CA THR A 580 9.59 -10.96 -28.80
C THR A 580 11.13 -11.02 -28.77
N GLY A 581 11.73 -10.90 -27.58
CA GLY A 581 13.18 -10.78 -27.40
C GLY A 581 13.68 -9.34 -27.39
N TYR A 582 12.81 -8.36 -27.67
CA TYR A 582 13.09 -6.93 -27.46
C TYR A 582 12.79 -6.53 -26.02
N GLY A 583 13.49 -5.49 -25.53
CA GLY A 583 13.05 -4.78 -24.34
C GLY A 583 11.70 -4.08 -24.60
N VAL A 584 10.91 -3.83 -23.56
CA VAL A 584 9.62 -3.15 -23.70
C VAL A 584 9.56 -1.99 -22.74
N ASP A 585 9.31 -0.80 -23.26
CA ASP A 585 8.98 0.38 -22.46
C ASP A 585 7.46 0.51 -22.38
N TYR A 586 6.90 0.45 -21.17
CA TYR A 586 5.51 0.74 -20.90
C TYR A 586 5.35 2.23 -20.60
N ILE A 587 4.85 2.97 -21.59
CA ILE A 587 4.68 4.41 -21.51
C ILE A 587 3.24 4.81 -21.75
N THR A 588 2.87 6.04 -21.37
CA THR A 588 1.62 6.65 -21.77
C THR A 588 1.73 7.17 -23.21
N LEU A 589 0.61 7.24 -23.93
CA LEU A 589 0.55 7.89 -25.23
C LEU A 589 0.92 9.37 -25.10
N ARG A 590 0.59 10.02 -23.98
CA ARG A 590 0.95 11.41 -23.73
C ARG A 590 2.47 11.60 -23.74
N ASP A 591 3.21 10.74 -23.03
CA ASP A 591 4.68 10.76 -23.03
C ASP A 591 5.25 10.46 -24.42
N LEU A 592 4.70 9.46 -25.11
CA LEU A 592 5.09 9.18 -26.49
C LEU A 592 4.95 10.41 -27.39
N LEU A 593 3.93 11.25 -27.19
CA LEU A 593 3.70 12.45 -28.00
C LEU A 593 4.59 13.62 -27.57
N GLN A 594 4.85 13.78 -26.26
CA GLN A 594 5.55 14.95 -25.71
C GLN A 594 7.08 14.79 -25.63
N GLN A 595 7.59 13.59 -25.35
CA GLN A 595 9.03 13.38 -25.13
C GLN A 595 9.85 13.60 -26.40
N PRO A 596 11.10 14.10 -26.35
CA PRO A 596 11.92 14.25 -27.55
C PRO A 596 12.31 12.91 -28.19
N ILE A 597 12.29 11.83 -27.41
CA ILE A 597 12.64 10.47 -27.82
C ILE A 597 11.66 9.97 -28.89
N LYS A 598 12.21 9.42 -29.97
CA LYS A 598 11.45 8.70 -31.00
C LYS A 598 11.82 7.23 -30.94
N TRP A 599 10.92 6.41 -30.40
CA TRP A 599 11.10 4.97 -30.37
C TRP A 599 11.09 4.40 -31.78
N LYS A 600 12.05 3.52 -32.09
CA LYS A 600 12.13 2.85 -33.40
C LYS A 600 11.01 1.84 -33.60
N ARG A 601 10.43 1.33 -32.51
CA ARG A 601 9.28 0.42 -32.50
C ARG A 601 8.23 0.91 -31.52
N VAL A 602 7.00 1.06 -31.96
CA VAL A 602 5.88 1.49 -31.11
C VAL A 602 4.69 0.56 -31.32
N TYR A 603 4.02 0.21 -30.23
CA TYR A 603 2.76 -0.50 -30.18
C TYR A 603 1.73 0.35 -29.42
N ILE A 604 0.69 0.82 -30.10
CA ILE A 604 -0.41 1.59 -29.50
C ILE A 604 -1.67 0.72 -29.54
N PRO A 605 -2.14 0.19 -28.39
CA PRO A 605 -3.37 -0.59 -28.34
C PRO A 605 -4.61 0.28 -28.54
N LEU A 606 -5.64 -0.30 -29.14
CA LEU A 606 -6.96 0.31 -29.35
C LEU A 606 -6.89 1.69 -30.04
N PRO A 607 -6.18 1.83 -31.18
CA PRO A 607 -5.92 3.12 -31.83
C PRO A 607 -7.20 3.83 -32.32
N GLY A 608 -8.30 3.09 -32.47
CA GLY A 608 -9.61 3.64 -32.79
C GLY A 608 -10.11 4.67 -31.78
N LEU A 609 -9.76 4.50 -30.50
CA LEU A 609 -10.18 5.39 -29.41
C LEU A 609 -9.41 6.72 -29.35
N MET A 610 -8.27 6.83 -30.06
CA MET A 610 -7.50 8.07 -30.08
C MET A 610 -8.29 9.23 -30.69
N THR A 611 -8.09 10.42 -30.12
CA THR A 611 -8.64 11.66 -30.67
C THR A 611 -8.00 12.02 -32.01
N ALA A 612 -8.69 12.86 -32.80
CA ALA A 612 -8.14 13.37 -34.07
C ALA A 612 -6.83 14.14 -33.85
N GLU A 613 -6.71 14.89 -32.75
CA GLU A 613 -5.50 15.63 -32.43
C GLU A 613 -4.34 14.70 -32.05
N GLN A 614 -4.59 13.66 -31.24
CA GLN A 614 -3.58 12.64 -30.95
C GLN A 614 -3.05 11.99 -32.23
N LYS A 615 -3.96 11.61 -33.16
CA LYS A 615 -3.59 11.03 -34.47
C LYS A 615 -2.74 11.98 -35.30
N LYS A 616 -3.11 13.27 -35.36
CA LYS A 616 -2.38 14.32 -36.09
C LYS A 616 -0.99 14.56 -35.50
N THR A 617 -0.89 14.68 -34.19
CA THR A 617 0.39 14.89 -33.49
C THR A 617 1.31 13.69 -33.68
N LEU A 618 0.78 12.47 -33.60
CA LEU A 618 1.53 11.25 -33.84
C LEU A 618 2.11 11.19 -35.27
N ALA A 619 1.28 11.47 -36.28
CA ALA A 619 1.71 11.50 -37.68
C ALA A 619 2.81 12.56 -37.92
N THR A 620 2.64 13.74 -37.31
CA THR A 620 3.61 14.84 -37.40
C THR A 620 4.93 14.46 -36.75
N LYS A 621 4.89 13.87 -35.55
CA LYS A 621 6.08 13.46 -34.79
C LYS A 621 6.95 12.46 -35.55
N TYR A 622 6.32 11.47 -36.18
CA TYR A 622 7.02 10.43 -36.93
C TYR A 622 7.20 10.76 -38.42
N GLY A 623 6.68 11.90 -38.90
CA GLY A 623 6.85 12.36 -40.28
C GLY A 623 6.20 11.45 -41.32
N LYS A 624 5.22 10.65 -40.92
CA LYS A 624 4.52 9.68 -41.79
C LYS A 624 3.01 9.71 -41.51
N PRO A 625 2.17 9.60 -42.56
CA PRO A 625 0.74 9.52 -42.37
C PRO A 625 0.36 8.21 -41.66
N LEU A 626 -0.71 8.24 -40.87
CA LEU A 626 -1.30 7.03 -40.30
C LEU A 626 -2.14 6.31 -41.38
N PRO A 627 -2.17 4.98 -41.40
CA PRO A 627 -3.13 4.23 -42.20
C PRO A 627 -4.57 4.53 -41.72
N PRO A 628 -5.60 4.19 -42.52
CA PRO A 628 -6.98 4.25 -42.06
C PRO A 628 -7.16 3.39 -40.80
N ILE A 629 -7.59 4.00 -39.71
CA ILE A 629 -7.84 3.33 -38.42
C ILE A 629 -9.36 3.16 -38.24
N LYS A 630 -9.78 1.92 -38.04
CA LYS A 630 -11.16 1.55 -37.66
C LYS A 630 -11.31 1.63 -36.15
N GLU A 631 -12.56 1.78 -35.71
CA GLU A 631 -12.89 1.85 -34.28
C GLU A 631 -12.43 0.60 -33.51
N ASN A 632 -12.60 -0.58 -34.11
CA ASN A 632 -12.29 -1.87 -33.52
C ASN A 632 -10.93 -2.45 -33.96
N ASP A 633 -10.01 -1.64 -34.49
CA ASP A 633 -8.65 -2.11 -34.75
C ASP A 633 -7.92 -2.43 -33.44
N GLY A 634 -7.12 -3.50 -33.45
CA GLY A 634 -6.48 -4.03 -32.25
C GLY A 634 -5.31 -3.16 -31.80
N ALA A 635 -4.35 -2.92 -32.69
CA ALA A 635 -3.20 -2.06 -32.41
C ALA A 635 -2.69 -1.31 -33.64
N LEU A 636 -2.07 -0.15 -33.40
CA LEU A 636 -1.29 0.61 -34.37
C LEU A 636 0.19 0.40 -34.08
N ILE A 637 0.94 0.00 -35.10
CA ILE A 637 2.36 -0.38 -34.97
C ILE A 637 3.21 0.58 -35.79
N TRP A 638 4.28 1.12 -35.17
CA TRP A 638 5.37 1.80 -35.87
C TRP A 638 6.58 0.87 -35.90
N GLN A 639 7.11 0.61 -37.09
CA GLN A 639 8.41 -0.04 -37.26
C GLN A 639 8.90 0.16 -38.70
N ASN A 640 10.22 0.08 -38.93
CA ASN A 640 10.81 0.21 -40.28
C ASN A 640 10.34 1.47 -41.02
N ASP A 641 10.26 2.60 -40.30
CA ASP A 641 9.81 3.90 -40.79
C ASP A 641 8.40 3.93 -41.42
N ALA A 642 7.53 3.01 -41.00
CA ALA A 642 6.15 2.91 -41.48
C ALA A 642 5.16 2.57 -40.36
N TRP A 643 3.92 3.07 -40.52
CA TRP A 643 2.78 2.71 -39.68
C TRP A 643 1.98 1.56 -40.31
N SER A 644 1.61 0.57 -39.50
CA SER A 644 0.73 -0.52 -39.90
C SER A 644 -0.35 -0.79 -38.84
N ILE A 645 -1.44 -1.44 -39.27
CA ILE A 645 -2.54 -1.84 -38.39
C ILE A 645 -2.48 -3.33 -38.13
N LEU A 646 -2.60 -3.68 -36.86
CA LEU A 646 -2.92 -5.03 -36.44
C LEU A 646 -4.44 -5.12 -36.19
N PRO A 647 -5.18 -5.85 -37.05
CA PRO A 647 -6.63 -5.94 -36.91
C PRO A 647 -7.01 -6.68 -35.62
N SER A 648 -8.20 -6.43 -35.07
CA SER A 648 -8.69 -7.14 -33.88
C SER A 648 -8.81 -8.65 -34.07
N THR A 649 -8.95 -9.11 -35.31
CA THR A 649 -8.99 -10.53 -35.69
C THR A 649 -7.61 -11.18 -35.80
N ALA A 650 -6.52 -10.42 -35.69
CA ALA A 650 -5.16 -10.98 -35.69
C ALA A 650 -5.06 -12.07 -34.63
N SER A 651 -4.29 -13.14 -34.84
CA SER A 651 -4.03 -14.17 -33.82
C SER A 651 -2.95 -13.73 -32.83
N ASP A 652 -2.78 -14.46 -31.72
CA ASP A 652 -1.67 -14.20 -30.79
C ASP A 652 -0.30 -14.40 -31.45
N GLN A 653 -0.24 -15.27 -32.47
CA GLN A 653 0.97 -15.47 -33.27
C GLN A 653 1.25 -14.28 -34.20
N ASP A 654 0.20 -13.58 -34.65
CA ASP A 654 0.34 -12.37 -35.46
C ASP A 654 0.74 -11.14 -34.62
N ILE A 655 0.41 -11.10 -33.32
CA ILE A 655 0.95 -10.08 -32.41
C ILE A 655 2.46 -10.29 -32.18
N TRP A 656 2.90 -11.55 -32.17
CA TRP A 656 4.28 -11.92 -31.90
C TRP A 656 5.22 -11.72 -33.12
N ARG A 657 4.70 -11.94 -34.33
CA ARG A 657 5.41 -11.71 -35.60
C ARG A 657 5.45 -10.23 -35.95
#